data_AF-A0A6N9QGJ5-F1
#
_entry.id   AF-A0A6N9QGJ5-F1
#
_cell.length_a   1.000
_cell.length_b   1.000
_cell.length_c   1.000
_cell.angle_alpha   90.00
_cell.angle_beta   90.00
_cell.angle_gamma   90.00
#
_symmetry.space_group_name_H-M   'P 1'
#
loop_
_entity.id
_entity.type
_entity.pdbx_description
1 polymer ?
#
loop_
_entity_poly.entity_id
_entity_poly.type
_entity_poly.pdbx_seq_one_letter_code
_entity_poly.pdbx_strand_id
1 'polypeptide(L)'
;MNGSECKFVKYMEGSDKRFVIPVYQRNYDWRTENCKQLYDDLVKIITAGRKSHFFGSLVSVYNPDGHNEEFLVIDGQQRLTTVSLLFLAMYNLMDKGILTPKTANLKQRIYEEYLVDKWQPEDTRIKLKPVKNDQRAFGKLFSDPAEHVRESNLTVNYNYFYDRIQKQEITIDQLYDAICCLEIINIRLNMEDNPQLIFESLNSTGLDLSEGDKIRNFILMGLPSKEQDEYYEKYWNRIEVCTKYDVSVFIRDYLSVKQQAIPQQKKIYAIFKNYVEMGSVQTEPLLRDLLEYAKRYELLLDGKTGSSALNACIFRLNRLETTVTRPFFLEVLRLHNENKLMIDQVTEIFLIAENYLFRRSICDLPTNALNKIFLMLHREIMRYDGTEANYVEKFKYALLSKKERSRFPNDAEFSTAFGNRPVYLMKSKNKVYILERLENFGTVEDKDVYRHCEKGTYSIEHIMPQHLTPAWQKELGEDFEQIQEEWLHRIANLTLTAYNSQYSNSTFTEKKTMQNGFDDSGIRMNTWIAKKDKWTLAELEERSSYLTDRALAIWALPVTEFQPEEKQMDSYTLEDEAELTGRLIAKFTFKNTEQPVTSWVEMFQKVIQILYVKDKTIITKLAMSDEDNIAPHFGTSPDAFTKCLEIGDGIHVWTNTSTQSKLSVLNRLFKLYDEDPADLVFFLRDENELNVDEQGSRHGLRRKYWTYALPIIKETHGEGGPFSNVGPARDNWINGFFGVSGFYLCCVANYDAARTEVVFGRGDKAENKKAFDALMTHKVEIETALDTSLYWNRGDDIKSSKVYIQLSNVSVENEVDWLQMARFHADWSKKFYDVIVPYITGARRYH
;
A
#
# COMPACT_ATOMS: atom_id res chain seq x y z
N MET A 1 -28.27 -34.37 6.79
CA MET A 1 -27.13 -34.45 7.73
C MET A 1 -27.52 -35.20 9.00
N ASN A 2 -26.77 -36.24 9.38
CA ASN A 2 -26.98 -37.00 10.62
C ASN A 2 -25.73 -36.94 11.52
N GLY A 3 -25.83 -36.27 12.67
CA GLY A 3 -24.78 -36.19 13.67
C GLY A 3 -25.03 -37.15 14.83
N SER A 4 -24.05 -37.98 15.18
CA SER A 4 -24.12 -38.85 16.37
C SER A 4 -22.79 -38.87 17.14
N GLU A 5 -22.90 -38.96 18.46
CA GLU A 5 -21.74 -39.20 19.32
C GLU A 5 -21.30 -40.67 19.18
N CYS A 6 -20.01 -40.90 18.98
CA CYS A 6 -19.45 -42.25 19.03
C CYS A 6 -17.99 -42.25 19.53
N LYS A 7 -17.50 -43.42 19.95
CA LYS A 7 -16.08 -43.61 20.23
C LYS A 7 -15.28 -43.55 18.93
N PHE A 8 -14.12 -42.88 18.95
CA PHE A 8 -13.25 -42.73 17.79
C PHE A 8 -12.88 -44.08 17.17
N VAL A 9 -12.55 -45.06 18.01
CA VAL A 9 -12.21 -46.42 17.58
C VAL A 9 -13.37 -47.11 16.86
N LYS A 10 -14.62 -46.93 17.32
CA LYS A 10 -15.81 -47.52 16.67
C LYS A 10 -16.08 -46.92 15.29
N TYR A 11 -15.70 -45.66 15.08
CA TYR A 11 -15.77 -45.04 13.76
C TYR A 11 -14.81 -45.72 12.79
N MET A 12 -13.56 -45.96 13.22
CA MET A 12 -12.50 -46.60 12.41
C MET A 12 -12.64 -48.12 12.25
N GLU A 13 -13.27 -48.79 13.21
CA GLU A 13 -13.43 -50.25 13.29
C GLU A 13 -14.29 -50.80 12.15
N GLY A 14 -13.89 -51.95 11.59
CA GLY A 14 -14.61 -52.71 10.54
C GLY A 14 -13.73 -52.94 9.31
N SER A 15 -13.46 -54.20 8.94
CA SER A 15 -12.46 -54.54 7.91
C SER A 15 -12.79 -54.02 6.52
N ASP A 16 -14.07 -53.78 6.23
CA ASP A 16 -14.64 -53.28 4.98
C ASP A 16 -14.68 -51.75 4.87
N LYS A 17 -14.32 -51.02 5.93
CA LYS A 17 -14.32 -49.54 5.92
C LYS A 17 -13.04 -48.97 5.35
N ARG A 18 -13.18 -47.99 4.46
CA ARG A 18 -12.06 -47.23 3.90
C ARG A 18 -12.27 -45.75 4.10
N PHE A 19 -11.23 -45.03 4.53
CA PHE A 19 -11.27 -43.59 4.72
C PHE A 19 -10.44 -42.92 3.63
N VAL A 20 -11.11 -42.19 2.75
CA VAL A 20 -10.47 -41.49 1.64
C VAL A 20 -10.42 -40.00 1.94
N ILE A 21 -9.22 -39.43 1.94
CA ILE A 21 -9.02 -37.98 2.02
C ILE A 21 -8.99 -37.44 0.58
N PRO A 22 -9.99 -36.64 0.15
CA PRO A 22 -10.04 -36.10 -1.21
C PRO A 22 -8.88 -35.16 -1.55
N VAL A 23 -8.57 -35.02 -2.84
CA VAL A 23 -7.45 -34.21 -3.35
C VAL A 23 -7.54 -32.71 -3.02
N TYR A 24 -8.75 -32.20 -2.76
CA TYR A 24 -8.96 -30.80 -2.37
C TYR A 24 -8.64 -30.52 -0.90
N GLN A 25 -8.45 -31.55 -0.08
CA GLN A 25 -8.04 -31.37 1.31
C GLN A 25 -6.55 -31.03 1.40
N ARG A 26 -6.15 -30.32 2.47
CA ARG A 26 -4.73 -30.02 2.71
C ARG A 26 -3.97 -31.27 3.17
N ASN A 27 -2.67 -31.30 2.92
CA ASN A 27 -1.76 -32.31 3.48
C ASN A 27 -1.75 -32.28 5.02
N TYR A 28 -1.14 -33.30 5.61
CA TYR A 28 -0.96 -33.44 7.04
C TYR A 28 0.00 -32.36 7.58
N ASP A 29 -0.53 -31.51 8.46
CA ASP A 29 0.09 -30.27 8.91
C ASP A 29 0.20 -30.16 10.44
N TRP A 30 -0.32 -31.15 11.18
CA TRP A 30 -0.04 -31.25 12.61
C TRP A 30 1.46 -31.37 12.87
N ARG A 31 1.96 -30.57 13.81
CA ARG A 31 3.36 -30.59 14.24
C ARG A 31 3.53 -31.49 15.45
N THR A 32 4.77 -31.71 15.85
CA THR A 32 5.11 -32.54 17.01
C THR A 32 4.47 -32.02 18.30
N GLU A 33 4.23 -30.71 18.44
CA GLU A 33 3.50 -30.12 19.56
C GLU A 33 2.05 -30.61 19.63
N ASN A 34 1.36 -30.76 18.50
CA ASN A 34 -0.01 -31.29 18.46
C ASN A 34 -0.03 -32.77 18.87
N CYS A 35 0.92 -33.56 18.37
CA CYS A 35 1.08 -34.97 18.74
C CYS A 35 1.43 -35.13 20.22
N LYS A 36 2.26 -34.23 20.76
CA LYS A 36 2.60 -34.17 22.19
C LYS A 36 1.37 -33.91 23.04
N GLN A 37 0.57 -32.91 22.67
CA GLN A 37 -0.66 -32.58 23.37
C GLN A 37 -1.62 -33.77 23.40
N LEU A 38 -1.87 -34.41 22.24
CA LEU A 38 -2.70 -35.63 22.17
C LEU A 38 -2.18 -36.72 23.12
N TYR A 39 -0.88 -37.01 23.08
CA TYR A 39 -0.30 -38.05 23.92
C TYR A 39 -0.38 -37.70 25.42
N ASP A 40 -0.11 -36.44 25.78
CA ASP A 40 -0.25 -35.94 27.16
C ASP A 40 -1.70 -36.12 27.66
N ASP A 41 -2.68 -35.87 26.80
CA ASP A 41 -4.09 -36.05 27.14
C ASP A 41 -4.47 -37.53 27.28
N LEU A 42 -3.92 -38.43 26.46
CA LEU A 42 -4.08 -39.88 26.63
C LEU A 42 -3.48 -40.39 27.95
N VAL A 43 -2.29 -39.91 28.33
CA VAL A 43 -1.67 -40.24 29.63
C VAL A 43 -2.53 -39.72 30.78
N LYS A 44 -3.07 -38.50 30.67
CA LYS A 44 -4.00 -37.93 31.66
C LYS A 44 -5.29 -38.72 31.80
N ILE A 45 -5.84 -39.28 30.71
CA ILE A 45 -7.06 -40.11 30.77
C ILE A 45 -6.84 -41.29 31.71
N ILE A 46 -5.71 -41.99 31.58
CA ILE A 46 -5.39 -43.16 32.41
C ILE A 46 -5.06 -42.74 33.84
N THR A 47 -4.16 -41.77 34.02
CA THR A 47 -3.70 -41.36 35.35
C THR A 47 -4.81 -40.70 36.19
N ALA A 48 -5.75 -39.99 35.56
CA ALA A 48 -6.90 -39.39 36.24
C ALA A 48 -8.17 -40.26 36.23
N GLY A 49 -8.12 -41.48 35.64
CA GLY A 49 -9.27 -42.40 35.59
C GLY A 49 -10.49 -41.87 34.84
N ARG A 50 -10.28 -41.08 33.76
CA ARG A 50 -11.37 -40.51 32.96
C ARG A 50 -12.02 -41.58 32.09
N LYS A 51 -13.36 -41.60 32.02
CA LYS A 51 -14.13 -42.56 31.19
C LYS A 51 -14.35 -42.10 29.75
N SER A 52 -14.16 -40.81 29.51
CA SER A 52 -14.31 -40.21 28.19
C SER A 52 -13.42 -38.97 28.02
N HIS A 53 -13.08 -38.69 26.77
CA HIS A 53 -12.36 -37.48 26.39
C HIS A 53 -12.82 -37.03 25.01
N PHE A 54 -13.38 -35.83 24.92
CA PHE A 54 -13.85 -35.27 23.67
C PHE A 54 -12.66 -34.95 22.75
N PHE A 55 -12.69 -35.52 21.55
CA PHE A 55 -11.64 -35.42 20.53
C PHE A 55 -12.13 -34.74 19.24
N GLY A 56 -13.19 -33.93 19.33
CA GLY A 56 -13.68 -33.11 18.22
C GLY A 56 -14.73 -33.80 17.34
N SER A 57 -14.91 -33.28 16.13
CA SER A 57 -15.82 -33.83 15.11
C SER A 57 -15.07 -34.50 13.97
N LEU A 58 -15.74 -35.46 13.33
CA LEU A 58 -15.35 -36.04 12.05
C LEU A 58 -16.54 -35.91 11.09
N VAL A 59 -16.30 -35.37 9.91
CA VAL A 59 -17.33 -35.18 8.89
C VAL A 59 -16.97 -36.03 7.69
N SER A 60 -17.90 -36.85 7.23
CA SER A 60 -17.68 -37.68 6.03
C SER A 60 -18.92 -37.80 5.16
N VAL A 61 -18.69 -37.93 3.86
CA VAL A 61 -19.70 -38.35 2.87
C VAL A 61 -19.56 -39.86 2.71
N TYR A 62 -20.67 -40.58 2.88
CA TYR A 62 -20.73 -42.01 2.63
C TYR A 62 -20.95 -42.24 1.13
N ASN A 63 -20.02 -42.96 0.49
CA ASN A 63 -20.20 -43.39 -0.90
C ASN A 63 -20.60 -44.88 -0.94
N PRO A 64 -21.86 -45.21 -1.27
CA PRO A 64 -22.34 -46.60 -1.31
C PRO A 64 -21.90 -47.37 -2.56
N ASP A 65 -21.23 -46.74 -3.53
CA ASP A 65 -20.84 -47.36 -4.80
C ASP A 65 -19.60 -48.27 -4.63
N GLY A 66 -19.76 -49.42 -3.97
CA GLY A 66 -18.71 -50.43 -3.83
C GLY A 66 -19.08 -51.60 -2.90
N HIS A 67 -18.29 -52.68 -2.94
CA HIS A 67 -18.36 -53.77 -1.96
C HIS A 67 -17.80 -53.38 -0.57
N ASN A 68 -17.05 -52.26 -0.49
CA ASN A 68 -16.44 -51.72 0.71
C ASN A 68 -17.15 -50.40 1.10
N GLU A 69 -17.29 -50.12 2.40
CA GLU A 69 -17.82 -48.84 2.89
C GLU A 69 -16.77 -47.74 2.75
N GLU A 70 -16.83 -46.94 1.69
CA GLU A 70 -15.93 -45.80 1.50
C GLU A 70 -16.48 -44.52 2.16
N PHE A 71 -15.71 -43.96 3.09
CA PHE A 71 -15.97 -42.69 3.76
C PHE A 71 -15.04 -41.62 3.20
N LEU A 72 -15.59 -40.68 2.45
CA LEU A 72 -14.88 -39.50 1.98
C LEU A 72 -14.80 -38.47 3.12
N VAL A 73 -13.61 -38.22 3.65
CA VAL A 73 -13.40 -37.37 4.84
C VAL A 73 -13.39 -35.89 4.42
N ILE A 74 -14.36 -35.12 4.92
CA ILE A 74 -14.54 -33.69 4.64
C ILE A 74 -13.89 -32.83 5.73
N ASP A 75 -13.96 -33.26 6.99
CA ASP A 75 -13.30 -32.59 8.13
C ASP A 75 -12.87 -33.61 9.19
N GLY A 76 -11.86 -33.24 9.99
CA GLY A 76 -11.21 -34.09 10.99
C GLY A 76 -10.10 -34.99 10.42
N GLN A 77 -9.71 -34.76 9.17
CA GLN A 77 -8.64 -35.51 8.50
C GLN A 77 -7.32 -35.57 9.28
N GLN A 78 -6.91 -34.49 9.93
CA GLN A 78 -5.67 -34.44 10.71
C GLN A 78 -5.73 -35.40 11.90
N ARG A 79 -6.86 -35.44 12.62
CA ARG A 79 -7.08 -36.33 13.77
C ARG A 79 -7.07 -37.79 13.35
N LEU A 80 -7.75 -38.12 12.24
CA LEU A 80 -7.78 -39.47 11.67
C LEU A 80 -6.38 -39.96 11.30
N THR A 81 -5.60 -39.11 10.61
CA THR A 81 -4.22 -39.42 10.27
C THR A 81 -3.35 -39.58 11.51
N THR A 82 -3.41 -38.67 12.50
CA THR A 82 -2.57 -38.77 13.71
C THR A 82 -2.85 -40.04 14.53
N VAL A 83 -4.12 -40.40 14.72
CA VAL A 83 -4.45 -41.64 15.44
C VAL A 83 -4.02 -42.88 14.64
N SER A 84 -4.09 -42.82 13.31
CA SER A 84 -3.56 -43.89 12.45
C SER A 84 -2.03 -44.04 12.58
N LEU A 85 -1.29 -42.93 12.65
CA LEU A 85 0.16 -42.94 12.93
C LEU A 85 0.47 -43.50 14.32
N LEU A 86 -0.33 -43.15 15.32
CA LEU A 86 -0.18 -43.66 16.69
C LEU A 86 -0.39 -45.18 16.74
N PHE A 87 -1.44 -45.68 16.10
CA PHE A 87 -1.69 -47.13 15.98
C PHE A 87 -0.57 -47.84 15.22
N LEU A 88 -0.06 -47.24 14.13
CA LEU A 88 1.05 -47.79 13.38
C LEU A 88 2.33 -47.87 14.21
N ALA A 89 2.63 -46.85 15.01
CA ALA A 89 3.77 -46.86 15.93
C ALA A 89 3.64 -47.95 17.00
N MET A 90 2.45 -48.10 17.59
CA MET A 90 2.16 -49.19 18.53
C MET A 90 2.35 -50.57 17.88
N TYR A 91 1.81 -50.75 16.67
CA TYR A 91 1.94 -52.00 15.90
C TYR A 91 3.41 -52.34 15.64
N ASN A 92 4.19 -51.40 15.09
CA ASN A 92 5.59 -51.61 14.74
C ASN A 92 6.48 -51.90 15.97
N LEU A 93 6.20 -51.30 17.12
CA LEU A 93 6.90 -51.59 18.38
C LEU A 93 6.62 -53.01 18.90
N MET A 94 5.38 -53.49 18.76
CA MET A 94 5.01 -54.86 19.12
C MET A 94 5.54 -55.88 18.12
N ASP A 95 5.53 -55.55 16.83
CA ASP A 95 5.97 -56.47 15.78
C ASP A 95 7.49 -56.73 15.84
N LYS A 96 8.27 -55.69 16.18
CA LYS A 96 9.71 -55.82 16.45
C LYS A 96 10.06 -56.45 17.81
N GLY A 97 9.05 -56.77 18.63
CA GLY A 97 9.26 -57.35 19.97
C GLY A 97 9.89 -56.37 20.98
N ILE A 98 9.88 -55.07 20.71
CA ILE A 98 10.39 -54.04 21.64
C ILE A 98 9.45 -53.89 22.85
N LEU A 99 8.14 -54.03 22.60
CA LEU A 99 7.10 -54.00 23.64
C LEU A 99 6.22 -55.24 23.53
N THR A 100 5.94 -55.87 24.67
CA THR A 100 5.05 -57.04 24.75
C THR A 100 3.73 -56.63 25.41
N PRO A 101 2.60 -56.71 24.69
CA PRO A 101 1.29 -56.41 25.29
C PRO A 101 0.89 -57.53 26.26
N LYS A 102 0.13 -57.17 27.30
CA LYS A 102 -0.51 -58.17 28.18
C LYS A 102 -1.65 -58.89 27.44
N THR A 103 -2.34 -58.16 26.57
CA THR A 103 -3.43 -58.67 25.74
C THR A 103 -2.85 -59.37 24.51
N ALA A 104 -2.96 -60.71 24.45
CA ALA A 104 -2.32 -61.54 23.42
C ALA A 104 -2.64 -61.13 21.98
N ASN A 105 -3.87 -60.68 21.71
CA ASN A 105 -4.33 -60.37 20.36
C ASN A 105 -4.24 -58.88 20.00
N LEU A 106 -3.69 -58.02 20.88
CA LEU A 106 -3.71 -56.56 20.66
C LEU A 106 -2.99 -56.14 19.38
N LYS A 107 -1.84 -56.76 19.07
CA LYS A 107 -1.09 -56.50 17.84
C LYS A 107 -1.94 -56.75 16.59
N GLN A 108 -2.55 -57.93 16.51
CA GLN A 108 -3.38 -58.35 15.39
C GLN A 108 -4.65 -57.50 15.29
N ARG A 109 -5.25 -57.17 16.44
CA ARG A 109 -6.41 -56.30 16.54
C ARG A 109 -6.13 -54.92 15.95
N ILE A 110 -5.03 -54.28 16.34
CA ILE A 110 -4.69 -52.94 15.84
C ILE A 110 -4.49 -52.95 14.32
N TYR A 111 -3.78 -53.96 13.82
CA TYR A 111 -3.48 -54.08 12.40
C TYR A 111 -4.73 -54.32 11.55
N GLU A 112 -5.53 -55.35 11.88
CA GLU A 112 -6.69 -55.77 11.09
C GLU A 112 -7.93 -54.90 11.29
N GLU A 113 -8.15 -54.30 12.47
CA GLU A 113 -9.35 -53.49 12.70
C GLU A 113 -9.19 -52.04 12.22
N TYR A 114 -7.99 -51.45 12.30
CA TYR A 114 -7.80 -50.01 12.07
C TYR A 114 -6.85 -49.63 10.93
N LEU A 115 -5.84 -50.45 10.61
CA LEU A 115 -4.79 -50.05 9.68
C LEU A 115 -4.95 -50.65 8.28
N VAL A 116 -5.29 -51.95 8.19
CA VAL A 116 -5.40 -52.66 6.90
C VAL A 116 -6.70 -53.44 6.73
N ASP A 117 -7.18 -53.51 5.49
CA ASP A 117 -8.19 -54.45 5.03
C ASP A 117 -7.49 -55.74 4.57
N LYS A 118 -7.65 -56.82 5.33
CA LYS A 118 -7.00 -58.11 5.08
C LYS A 118 -7.48 -58.82 3.82
N TRP A 119 -8.60 -58.40 3.24
CA TRP A 119 -9.17 -59.01 2.05
C TRP A 119 -8.72 -58.34 0.75
N GLN A 120 -8.01 -57.21 0.85
CA GLN A 120 -7.52 -56.43 -0.28
C GLN A 120 -6.03 -56.73 -0.59
N PRO A 121 -5.60 -56.61 -1.86
CA PRO A 121 -4.20 -56.71 -2.25
C PRO A 121 -3.30 -55.69 -1.54
N GLU A 122 -2.00 -55.97 -1.39
CA GLU A 122 -1.05 -55.09 -0.67
C GLU A 122 -1.07 -53.63 -1.12
N ASP A 123 -1.27 -53.38 -2.42
CA ASP A 123 -1.31 -52.03 -2.98
C ASP A 123 -2.54 -51.21 -2.56
N THR A 124 -3.59 -51.86 -2.07
CA THR A 124 -4.87 -51.22 -1.70
C THR A 124 -5.35 -51.54 -0.29
N ARG A 125 -4.63 -52.39 0.45
CA ARG A 125 -5.00 -52.84 1.80
C ARG A 125 -5.04 -51.73 2.84
N ILE A 126 -4.31 -50.63 2.66
CA ILE A 126 -4.26 -49.56 3.66
C ILE A 126 -5.63 -48.85 3.73
N LYS A 127 -6.26 -48.85 4.91
CA LYS A 127 -7.62 -48.32 5.11
C LYS A 127 -7.70 -46.81 4.97
N LEU A 128 -6.70 -46.09 5.47
CA LEU A 128 -6.57 -44.65 5.28
C LEU A 128 -5.86 -44.38 3.95
N LYS A 129 -6.53 -43.68 3.05
CA LYS A 129 -5.94 -43.14 1.82
C LYS A 129 -5.75 -41.62 1.99
N PRO A 130 -4.56 -41.15 2.36
CA PRO A 130 -4.27 -39.72 2.45
C PRO A 130 -4.32 -39.03 1.09
N VAL A 131 -4.20 -37.69 1.11
CA VAL A 131 -3.98 -36.89 -0.10
C VAL A 131 -2.74 -37.40 -0.83
N LYS A 132 -2.73 -37.28 -2.16
CA LYS A 132 -1.71 -37.86 -3.05
C LYS A 132 -0.26 -37.61 -2.61
N ASN A 133 0.07 -36.39 -2.16
CA ASN A 133 1.43 -36.04 -1.72
C ASN A 133 1.86 -36.80 -0.45
N ASP A 134 0.91 -37.03 0.46
CA ASP A 134 1.12 -37.73 1.71
C ASP A 134 1.02 -39.26 1.56
N GLN A 135 0.31 -39.74 0.55
CA GLN A 135 0.08 -41.16 0.31
C GLN A 135 1.40 -41.95 0.22
N ARG A 136 2.41 -41.39 -0.46
CA ARG A 136 3.75 -42.01 -0.56
C ARG A 136 4.43 -42.09 0.80
N ALA A 137 4.45 -41.00 1.56
CA ALA A 137 5.12 -40.96 2.86
C ALA A 137 4.43 -41.89 3.87
N PHE A 138 3.10 -41.88 3.91
CA PHE A 138 2.30 -42.75 4.78
C PHE A 138 2.46 -44.23 4.42
N GLY A 139 2.36 -44.60 3.14
CA GLY A 139 2.52 -45.98 2.69
C GLY A 139 3.90 -46.56 3.05
N LYS A 140 4.96 -45.77 2.92
CA LYS A 140 6.31 -46.19 3.29
C LYS A 140 6.54 -46.42 4.78
N LEU A 141 5.67 -45.93 5.67
CA LEU A 141 5.75 -46.22 7.11
C LEU A 141 5.37 -47.67 7.45
N PHE A 142 4.77 -48.39 6.49
CA PHE A 142 4.50 -49.83 6.58
C PHE A 142 5.66 -50.69 6.04
N SER A 143 6.66 -50.06 5.42
CA SER A 143 7.85 -50.70 4.86
C SER A 143 9.05 -50.61 5.82
N ASP A 144 10.25 -50.97 5.34
CA ASP A 144 11.48 -50.86 6.12
C ASP A 144 11.77 -49.39 6.54
N PRO A 145 12.23 -49.14 7.79
CA PRO A 145 12.62 -47.81 8.26
C PRO A 145 13.60 -47.04 7.36
N ALA A 146 14.43 -47.74 6.59
CA ALA A 146 15.35 -47.14 5.62
C ALA A 146 14.63 -46.43 4.47
N GLU A 147 13.40 -46.82 4.14
CA GLU A 147 12.64 -46.25 3.02
C GLU A 147 11.82 -45.01 3.41
N HIS A 148 11.68 -44.74 4.71
CA HIS A 148 10.86 -43.65 5.25
C HIS A 148 11.24 -42.27 4.66
N VAL A 149 10.24 -41.47 4.33
CA VAL A 149 10.43 -40.10 3.81
C VAL A 149 10.67 -39.15 4.98
N ARG A 150 11.93 -38.99 5.39
CA ARG A 150 12.32 -38.26 6.62
C ARG A 150 11.83 -36.80 6.68
N GLU A 151 11.67 -36.16 5.54
CA GLU A 151 11.23 -34.76 5.43
C GLU A 151 9.72 -34.57 5.64
N SER A 152 8.93 -35.65 5.64
CA SER A 152 7.48 -35.56 5.80
C SER A 152 7.08 -35.40 7.27
N ASN A 153 6.12 -34.49 7.53
CA ASN A 153 5.48 -34.33 8.84
C ASN A 153 4.87 -35.65 9.36
N LEU A 154 4.40 -36.53 8.46
CA LEU A 154 3.89 -37.86 8.83
C LEU A 154 4.98 -38.70 9.49
N THR A 155 6.16 -38.75 8.87
CA THR A 155 7.31 -39.52 9.36
C THR A 155 7.87 -38.93 10.65
N VAL A 156 7.99 -37.60 10.74
CA VAL A 156 8.44 -36.92 11.97
C VAL A 156 7.51 -37.24 13.15
N ASN A 157 6.20 -37.14 12.94
CA ASN A 157 5.22 -37.41 14.00
C ASN A 157 5.07 -38.90 14.34
N TYR A 158 5.19 -39.79 13.35
CA TYR A 158 5.29 -41.22 13.59
C TYR A 158 6.50 -41.55 14.47
N ASN A 159 7.69 -41.02 14.14
CA ASN A 159 8.91 -41.24 14.93
C ASN A 159 8.75 -40.70 16.35
N TYR A 160 8.12 -39.54 16.51
CA TYR A 160 7.79 -39.00 17.82
C TYR A 160 6.96 -39.97 18.67
N PHE A 161 5.89 -40.55 18.13
CA PHE A 161 5.11 -41.56 18.85
C PHE A 161 5.91 -42.83 19.11
N TYR A 162 6.66 -43.31 18.12
CA TYR A 162 7.52 -44.49 18.23
C TYR A 162 8.54 -44.35 19.38
N ASP A 163 9.16 -43.19 19.53
CA ASP A 163 10.12 -42.90 20.60
C ASP A 163 9.42 -42.66 21.95
N ARG A 164 8.28 -41.96 21.94
CA ARG A 164 7.58 -41.61 23.17
C ARG A 164 6.95 -42.83 23.85
N ILE A 165 6.35 -43.74 23.08
CA ILE A 165 5.74 -44.97 23.63
C ILE A 165 6.82 -45.83 24.32
N GLN A 166 8.06 -45.84 23.83
CA GLN A 166 9.17 -46.57 24.45
C GLN A 166 9.58 -46.03 25.83
N LYS A 167 9.21 -44.79 26.17
CA LYS A 167 9.43 -44.25 27.52
C LYS A 167 8.53 -44.91 28.58
N GLN A 168 7.49 -45.64 28.15
CA GLN A 168 6.58 -46.39 29.01
C GLN A 168 5.97 -45.55 30.16
N GLU A 169 5.60 -44.29 29.89
CA GLU A 169 4.83 -43.45 30.84
C GLU A 169 3.53 -44.14 31.28
N ILE A 170 2.92 -44.89 30.36
CA ILE A 170 1.83 -45.85 30.56
C ILE A 170 2.13 -47.12 29.74
N THR A 171 1.52 -48.26 30.09
CA THR A 171 1.71 -49.50 29.30
C THR A 171 1.05 -49.41 27.92
N ILE A 172 1.47 -50.23 26.97
CA ILE A 172 0.87 -50.24 25.62
C ILE A 172 -0.62 -50.62 25.63
N ASP A 173 -1.03 -51.53 26.54
CA ASP A 173 -2.45 -51.85 26.78
C ASP A 173 -3.20 -50.64 27.33
N GLN A 174 -2.64 -49.93 28.32
CA GLN A 174 -3.24 -48.71 28.87
C GLN A 174 -3.34 -47.59 27.82
N LEU A 175 -2.37 -47.47 26.93
CA LEU A 175 -2.42 -46.54 25.82
C LEU A 175 -3.56 -46.88 24.85
N TYR A 176 -3.74 -48.16 24.53
CA TYR A 176 -4.88 -48.62 23.73
C TYR A 176 -6.22 -48.30 24.42
N ASP A 177 -6.33 -48.56 25.73
CA ASP A 177 -7.51 -48.24 26.52
C ASP A 177 -7.80 -46.73 26.53
N ALA A 178 -6.76 -45.90 26.61
CA ALA A 178 -6.87 -44.44 26.54
C ALA A 178 -7.44 -43.98 25.19
N ILE A 179 -6.96 -44.57 24.08
CA ILE A 179 -7.46 -44.27 22.74
C ILE A 179 -8.93 -44.70 22.61
N CYS A 180 -9.32 -45.83 23.20
CA CYS A 180 -10.71 -46.28 23.25
C CYS A 180 -11.65 -45.33 24.02
N CYS A 181 -11.10 -44.47 24.88
CA CYS A 181 -11.87 -43.47 25.62
C CYS A 181 -12.17 -42.20 24.80
N LEU A 182 -11.49 -41.99 23.67
CA LEU A 182 -11.71 -40.82 22.79
C LEU A 182 -13.12 -40.84 22.19
N GLU A 183 -13.84 -39.73 22.36
CA GLU A 183 -15.21 -39.52 21.85
C GLU A 183 -15.20 -38.45 20.76
N ILE A 184 -15.99 -38.67 19.72
CA ILE A 184 -16.17 -37.75 18.62
C ILE A 184 -17.64 -37.53 18.31
N ILE A 185 -17.93 -36.40 17.68
CA ILE A 185 -19.18 -36.19 16.96
C ILE A 185 -18.94 -36.63 15.51
N ASN A 186 -19.52 -37.76 15.13
CA ASN A 186 -19.52 -38.25 13.76
C ASN A 186 -20.69 -37.61 13.00
N ILE A 187 -20.38 -36.84 11.97
CA ILE A 187 -21.34 -36.17 11.11
C ILE A 187 -21.31 -36.85 9.74
N ARG A 188 -22.37 -37.58 9.42
CA ARG A 188 -22.54 -38.20 8.11
C ARG A 188 -23.40 -37.32 7.21
N LEU A 189 -22.85 -37.01 6.05
CA LEU A 189 -23.53 -36.24 5.01
C LEU A 189 -24.19 -37.19 4.02
N ASN A 190 -25.43 -36.86 3.66
CA ASN A 190 -26.17 -37.51 2.59
C ASN A 190 -25.80 -36.88 1.25
N MET A 191 -26.10 -37.55 0.13
CA MET A 191 -25.86 -37.00 -1.22
C MET A 191 -26.58 -35.67 -1.50
N GLU A 192 -27.67 -35.38 -0.79
CA GLU A 192 -28.44 -34.13 -0.91
C GLU A 192 -27.87 -32.98 -0.04
N ASP A 193 -27.03 -33.29 0.95
CA ASP A 193 -26.40 -32.28 1.78
C ASP A 193 -25.30 -31.58 0.96
N ASN A 194 -25.20 -30.25 1.04
CA ASN A 194 -24.10 -29.52 0.40
C ASN A 194 -22.84 -29.59 1.29
N PRO A 195 -21.81 -30.38 0.93
CA PRO A 195 -20.65 -30.60 1.79
C PRO A 195 -19.84 -29.31 2.01
N GLN A 196 -19.90 -28.38 1.06
CA GLN A 196 -19.18 -27.12 1.08
C GLN A 196 -19.70 -26.17 2.15
N LEU A 197 -21.02 -25.97 2.23
CA LEU A 197 -21.64 -25.12 3.26
C LEU A 197 -21.38 -25.65 4.67
N ILE A 198 -21.39 -26.98 4.82
CA ILE A 198 -21.13 -27.65 6.10
C ILE A 198 -19.66 -27.51 6.49
N PHE A 199 -18.74 -27.68 5.53
CA PHE A 199 -17.31 -27.46 5.74
C PHE A 199 -17.00 -26.02 6.14
N GLU A 200 -17.60 -25.02 5.47
CA GLU A 200 -17.44 -23.60 5.81
C GLU A 200 -17.91 -23.30 7.25
N SER A 201 -19.01 -23.91 7.69
CA SER A 201 -19.57 -23.70 9.02
C SER A 201 -18.73 -24.34 10.14
N LEU A 202 -18.18 -25.53 9.89
CA LEU A 202 -17.47 -26.33 10.90
C LEU A 202 -15.99 -25.95 11.09
N ASN A 203 -15.33 -25.44 10.04
CA ASN A 203 -13.91 -25.06 10.11
C ASN A 203 -13.60 -23.89 11.06
N SER A 204 -14.60 -23.25 11.65
CA SER A 204 -14.44 -22.19 12.65
C SER A 204 -13.85 -22.65 13.98
N THR A 205 -13.67 -23.97 14.21
CA THR A 205 -13.31 -24.53 15.53
C THR A 205 -11.99 -25.34 15.57
N GLY A 206 -11.22 -25.39 14.48
CA GLY A 206 -10.01 -26.22 14.33
C GLY A 206 -8.72 -25.44 14.05
N LEU A 207 -7.67 -26.14 13.56
CA LEU A 207 -6.48 -25.47 13.00
C LEU A 207 -6.89 -24.76 11.72
N ASP A 208 -6.83 -23.42 11.72
CA ASP A 208 -7.29 -22.59 10.60
C ASP A 208 -6.71 -23.07 9.26
N LEU A 209 -7.58 -23.13 8.25
CA LEU A 209 -7.19 -23.34 6.86
C LEU A 209 -6.61 -22.06 6.31
N SER A 210 -5.59 -22.17 5.45
CA SER A 210 -5.14 -21.03 4.67
C SER A 210 -6.25 -20.57 3.72
N GLU A 211 -6.23 -19.30 3.32
CA GLU A 211 -7.22 -18.78 2.37
C GLU A 211 -7.13 -19.53 1.03
N GLY A 212 -5.91 -19.89 0.60
CA GLY A 212 -5.68 -20.74 -0.56
C GLY A 212 -6.34 -22.12 -0.44
N ASP A 213 -6.26 -22.77 0.73
CA ASP A 213 -6.94 -24.05 0.95
C ASP A 213 -8.46 -23.90 0.88
N LYS A 214 -9.02 -22.83 1.48
CA LYS A 214 -10.46 -22.56 1.41
C LYS A 214 -10.92 -22.36 -0.04
N ILE A 215 -10.11 -21.70 -0.86
CA ILE A 215 -10.39 -21.51 -2.30
C ILE A 215 -10.31 -22.84 -3.06
N ARG A 216 -9.27 -23.67 -2.83
CA ARG A 216 -9.17 -25.01 -3.43
C ARG A 216 -10.43 -25.83 -3.15
N ASN A 217 -10.84 -25.85 -1.87
CA ASN A 217 -12.05 -26.53 -1.42
C ASN A 217 -13.29 -25.99 -2.12
N PHE A 218 -13.45 -24.66 -2.18
CA PHE A 218 -14.60 -24.02 -2.83
C PHE A 218 -14.72 -24.37 -4.32
N ILE A 219 -13.60 -24.39 -5.05
CA ILE A 219 -13.61 -24.66 -6.49
C ILE A 219 -13.88 -26.15 -6.79
N LEU A 220 -13.29 -27.06 -6.02
CA LEU A 220 -13.28 -28.49 -6.36
C LEU A 220 -14.41 -29.29 -5.69
N MET A 221 -14.88 -28.91 -4.50
CA MET A 221 -15.80 -29.75 -3.71
C MET A 221 -17.16 -29.98 -4.37
N GLY A 222 -17.62 -29.04 -5.20
CA GLY A 222 -18.88 -29.16 -5.96
C GLY A 222 -18.79 -30.01 -7.24
N LEU A 223 -17.58 -30.46 -7.62
CA LEU A 223 -17.37 -31.23 -8.85
C LEU A 223 -17.54 -32.74 -8.62
N PRO A 224 -17.89 -33.53 -9.65
CA PRO A 224 -17.83 -34.99 -9.58
C PRO A 224 -16.42 -35.50 -9.25
N SER A 225 -16.30 -36.60 -8.50
CA SER A 225 -15.02 -37.17 -8.03
C SER A 225 -13.95 -37.30 -9.12
N LYS A 226 -14.33 -37.76 -10.32
CA LYS A 226 -13.40 -37.90 -11.46
C LYS A 226 -12.86 -36.54 -11.96
N GLU A 227 -13.71 -35.52 -11.98
CA GLU A 227 -13.33 -34.16 -12.40
C GLU A 227 -12.47 -33.47 -11.34
N GLN A 228 -12.70 -33.76 -10.05
CA GLN A 228 -11.86 -33.24 -8.97
C GLN A 228 -10.39 -33.62 -9.16
N ASP A 229 -10.12 -34.91 -9.40
CA ASP A 229 -8.76 -35.42 -9.64
C ASP A 229 -8.18 -34.82 -10.94
N GLU A 230 -8.96 -34.76 -12.01
CA GLU A 230 -8.52 -34.19 -13.28
C GLU A 230 -8.14 -32.70 -13.13
N TYR A 231 -9.01 -31.88 -12.53
CA TYR A 231 -8.80 -30.45 -12.40
C TYR A 231 -7.72 -30.12 -11.38
N TYR A 232 -7.59 -30.92 -10.33
CA TYR A 232 -6.49 -30.79 -9.39
C TYR A 232 -5.14 -30.99 -10.08
N GLU A 233 -4.96 -32.08 -10.83
CA GLU A 233 -3.70 -32.37 -11.52
C GLU A 233 -3.42 -31.41 -12.68
N LYS A 234 -4.44 -31.09 -13.48
CA LYS A 234 -4.31 -30.28 -14.68
C LYS A 234 -4.05 -28.81 -14.36
N TYR A 235 -4.64 -28.29 -13.27
CA TYR A 235 -4.61 -26.87 -12.93
C TYR A 235 -4.07 -26.60 -11.52
N TRP A 236 -4.74 -27.09 -10.48
CA TRP A 236 -4.49 -26.61 -9.11
C TRP A 236 -3.08 -26.95 -8.59
N ASN A 237 -2.65 -28.20 -8.75
CA ASN A 237 -1.29 -28.64 -8.37
C ASN A 237 -0.22 -27.79 -9.09
N ARG A 238 -0.45 -27.43 -10.36
CA ARG A 238 0.46 -26.55 -11.11
C ARG A 238 0.47 -25.13 -10.57
N ILE A 239 -0.70 -24.60 -10.15
CA ILE A 239 -0.79 -23.29 -9.49
C ILE A 239 0.01 -23.31 -8.18
N GLU A 240 -0.12 -24.36 -7.36
CA GLU A 240 0.65 -24.52 -6.12
C GLU A 240 2.15 -24.52 -6.38
N VAL A 241 2.62 -25.29 -7.37
CA VAL A 241 4.04 -25.33 -7.74
C VAL A 241 4.54 -23.96 -8.21
N CYS A 242 3.83 -23.31 -9.14
CA CYS A 242 4.21 -21.99 -9.68
C CYS A 242 4.25 -20.90 -8.59
N THR A 243 3.45 -21.04 -7.53
CA THR A 243 3.37 -20.08 -6.42
C THR A 243 4.26 -20.44 -5.23
N LYS A 244 5.11 -21.47 -5.36
CA LYS A 244 5.92 -22.04 -4.26
C LYS A 244 5.07 -22.41 -3.04
N TYR A 245 3.85 -22.90 -3.28
CA TYR A 245 2.85 -23.29 -2.30
C TYR A 245 2.27 -22.14 -1.44
N ASP A 246 2.56 -20.87 -1.77
CA ASP A 246 1.91 -19.70 -1.16
C ASP A 246 0.79 -19.15 -2.06
N VAL A 247 -0.26 -19.97 -2.21
CA VAL A 247 -1.42 -19.64 -3.05
C VAL A 247 -2.20 -18.44 -2.51
N SER A 248 -2.19 -18.22 -1.20
CA SER A 248 -2.98 -17.15 -0.57
C SER A 248 -2.52 -15.76 -1.03
N VAL A 249 -1.20 -15.51 -1.04
CA VAL A 249 -0.65 -14.23 -1.50
C VAL A 249 -0.85 -14.07 -3.01
N PHE A 250 -0.67 -15.14 -3.79
CA PHE A 250 -0.94 -15.12 -5.22
C PHE A 250 -2.39 -14.74 -5.54
N ILE A 251 -3.37 -15.37 -4.89
CA ILE A 251 -4.78 -15.07 -5.14
C ILE A 251 -5.11 -13.62 -4.75
N ARG A 252 -4.50 -13.10 -3.68
CA ARG A 252 -4.65 -11.69 -3.32
C ARG A 252 -4.20 -10.77 -4.46
N ASP A 253 -3.03 -11.02 -5.04
CA ASP A 253 -2.51 -10.21 -6.16
C ASP A 253 -3.37 -10.41 -7.43
N TYR A 254 -3.81 -11.63 -7.71
CA TYR A 254 -4.73 -11.95 -8.81
C TYR A 254 -6.06 -11.19 -8.69
N LEU A 255 -6.70 -11.24 -7.52
CA LEU A 255 -7.95 -10.50 -7.25
C LEU A 255 -7.73 -8.98 -7.33
N SER A 256 -6.56 -8.51 -6.88
CA SER A 256 -6.19 -7.09 -6.99
C SER A 256 -6.20 -6.64 -8.44
N VAL A 257 -5.65 -7.46 -9.35
CA VAL A 257 -5.71 -7.20 -10.79
C VAL A 257 -7.15 -7.22 -11.32
N LYS A 258 -7.93 -8.27 -11.00
CA LYS A 258 -9.27 -8.46 -11.57
C LYS A 258 -10.32 -7.47 -11.06
N GLN A 259 -10.24 -7.06 -9.80
CA GLN A 259 -11.22 -6.16 -9.15
C GLN A 259 -10.73 -4.73 -8.98
N GLN A 260 -9.45 -4.45 -9.24
CA GLN A 260 -8.82 -3.15 -9.02
C GLN A 260 -8.92 -2.69 -7.56
N ALA A 261 -8.94 -3.64 -6.62
CA ALA A 261 -9.03 -3.41 -5.18
C ALA A 261 -8.23 -4.49 -4.45
N ILE A 262 -7.45 -4.12 -3.44
CA ILE A 262 -6.57 -5.06 -2.73
C ILE A 262 -7.35 -5.74 -1.61
N PRO A 263 -7.56 -7.07 -1.66
CA PRO A 263 -8.25 -7.79 -0.60
C PRO A 263 -7.45 -7.74 0.71
N GLN A 264 -8.16 -7.58 1.84
CA GLN A 264 -7.60 -7.85 3.16
C GLN A 264 -7.22 -9.33 3.28
N GLN A 265 -6.06 -9.65 3.86
CA GLN A 265 -5.53 -11.02 3.90
C GLN A 265 -6.53 -12.04 4.49
N LYS A 266 -7.31 -11.66 5.51
CA LYS A 266 -8.29 -12.56 6.16
C LYS A 266 -9.63 -12.71 5.41
N LYS A 267 -9.87 -11.87 4.41
CA LYS A 267 -11.13 -11.80 3.64
C LYS A 267 -10.95 -12.29 2.20
N ILE A 268 -9.77 -12.80 1.84
CA ILE A 268 -9.45 -13.24 0.46
C ILE A 268 -10.48 -14.27 -0.02
N TYR A 269 -10.78 -15.29 0.80
CA TYR A 269 -11.74 -16.32 0.46
C TYR A 269 -13.14 -15.77 0.17
N ALA A 270 -13.65 -14.90 1.06
CA ALA A 270 -14.98 -14.32 0.91
C ALA A 270 -15.08 -13.45 -0.36
N ILE A 271 -14.04 -12.65 -0.64
CA ILE A 271 -13.97 -11.81 -1.84
C ILE A 271 -13.86 -12.66 -3.10
N PHE A 272 -13.07 -13.73 -3.07
CA PHE A 272 -12.95 -14.69 -4.17
C PHE A 272 -14.28 -15.38 -4.46
N LYS A 273 -14.99 -15.86 -3.44
CA LYS A 273 -16.31 -16.49 -3.57
C LYS A 273 -17.31 -15.54 -4.23
N ASN A 274 -17.42 -14.31 -3.72
CA ASN A 274 -18.29 -13.28 -4.30
C ASN A 274 -17.94 -12.98 -5.77
N TYR A 275 -16.65 -12.94 -6.12
CA TYR A 275 -16.19 -12.73 -7.50
C TYR A 275 -16.69 -13.82 -8.44
N VAL A 276 -16.58 -15.09 -8.04
CA VAL A 276 -17.00 -16.24 -8.86
C VAL A 276 -18.52 -16.30 -8.96
N GLU A 277 -19.24 -16.14 -7.84
CA GLU A 277 -20.70 -16.24 -7.78
C GLU A 277 -21.38 -15.08 -8.52
N MET A 278 -21.00 -13.83 -8.26
CA MET A 278 -21.58 -12.66 -8.94
C MET A 278 -21.19 -12.61 -10.43
N GLY A 279 -19.97 -13.06 -10.77
CA GLY A 279 -19.49 -13.10 -12.14
C GLY A 279 -20.05 -14.27 -12.97
N SER A 280 -20.77 -15.22 -12.35
CA SER A 280 -21.21 -16.48 -12.99
C SER A 280 -20.08 -17.20 -13.73
N VAL A 281 -18.86 -17.14 -13.16
CA VAL A 281 -17.65 -17.63 -13.83
C VAL A 281 -17.62 -19.15 -13.77
N GLN A 282 -17.48 -19.79 -14.94
CA GLN A 282 -17.37 -21.24 -15.04
C GLN A 282 -16.04 -21.75 -14.45
N THR A 283 -16.07 -22.93 -13.83
CA THR A 283 -14.93 -23.49 -13.09
C THR A 283 -13.67 -23.71 -13.93
N GLU A 284 -13.77 -24.36 -15.10
CA GLU A 284 -12.60 -24.63 -15.93
C GLU A 284 -11.96 -23.36 -16.53
N PRO A 285 -12.71 -22.40 -17.09
CA PRO A 285 -12.16 -21.10 -17.50
C PRO A 285 -11.47 -20.34 -16.37
N LEU A 286 -12.04 -20.35 -15.16
CA LEU A 286 -11.43 -19.75 -13.97
C LEU A 286 -10.09 -20.40 -13.64
N LEU A 287 -10.03 -21.74 -13.60
CA LEU A 287 -8.80 -22.48 -13.33
C LEU A 287 -7.73 -22.26 -14.41
N ARG A 288 -8.13 -22.11 -15.68
CA ARG A 288 -7.23 -21.76 -16.78
C ARG A 288 -6.62 -20.36 -16.60
N ASP A 289 -7.45 -19.36 -16.32
CA ASP A 289 -7.00 -17.99 -16.08
C ASP A 289 -6.10 -17.90 -14.83
N LEU A 290 -6.47 -18.56 -13.73
CA LEU A 290 -5.62 -18.67 -12.54
C LEU A 290 -4.25 -19.31 -12.85
N LEU A 291 -4.22 -20.40 -13.63
CA LEU A 291 -2.97 -21.05 -14.01
C LEU A 291 -2.09 -20.15 -14.89
N GLU A 292 -2.67 -19.37 -15.80
CA GLU A 292 -1.92 -18.41 -16.62
C GLU A 292 -1.28 -17.32 -15.76
N TYR A 293 -2.03 -16.74 -14.82
CA TYR A 293 -1.48 -15.77 -13.88
C TYR A 293 -0.47 -16.39 -12.93
N ALA A 294 -0.64 -17.64 -12.49
CA ALA A 294 0.31 -18.34 -11.64
C ALA A 294 1.67 -18.53 -12.35
N LYS A 295 1.67 -18.85 -13.65
CA LYS A 295 2.91 -18.92 -14.45
C LYS A 295 3.62 -17.57 -14.55
N ARG A 296 2.85 -16.47 -14.74
CA ARG A 296 3.42 -15.11 -14.73
C ARG A 296 3.99 -14.77 -13.35
N TYR A 297 3.30 -15.19 -12.29
CA TYR A 297 3.74 -15.00 -10.92
C TYR A 297 5.03 -15.77 -10.62
N GLU A 298 5.18 -16.99 -11.13
CA GLU A 298 6.42 -17.77 -11.04
C GLU A 298 7.62 -17.02 -11.64
N LEU A 299 7.44 -16.36 -12.79
CA LEU A 299 8.49 -15.51 -13.38
C LEU A 299 8.90 -14.38 -12.44
N LEU A 300 7.95 -13.77 -11.73
CA LEU A 300 8.23 -12.73 -10.73
C LEU A 300 8.94 -13.28 -9.49
N LEU A 301 8.80 -14.57 -9.17
CA LEU A 301 9.47 -15.19 -8.02
C LEU A 301 10.90 -15.66 -8.36
N ASP A 302 11.09 -16.20 -9.56
CA ASP A 302 12.33 -16.88 -9.94
C ASP A 302 13.25 -16.06 -10.85
N GLY A 303 12.71 -15.08 -11.59
CA GLY A 303 13.50 -14.33 -12.58
C GLY A 303 14.08 -15.26 -13.65
N LYS A 304 13.23 -16.07 -14.29
CA LYS A 304 13.59 -17.00 -15.38
C LYS A 304 12.97 -16.56 -16.71
N THR A 305 13.20 -15.31 -17.07
CA THR A 305 12.79 -14.74 -18.35
C THR A 305 13.89 -14.94 -19.40
N GLY A 306 13.56 -14.69 -20.68
CA GLY A 306 14.54 -14.71 -21.77
C GLY A 306 15.59 -13.57 -21.73
N SER A 307 15.49 -12.63 -20.78
CA SER A 307 16.40 -11.49 -20.63
C SER A 307 17.16 -11.55 -19.30
N SER A 308 18.49 -11.57 -19.38
CA SER A 308 19.37 -11.55 -18.20
C SER A 308 19.20 -10.26 -17.39
N ALA A 309 18.99 -9.13 -18.06
CA ALA A 309 18.77 -7.83 -17.42
C ALA A 309 17.47 -7.81 -16.62
N LEU A 310 16.38 -8.35 -17.18
CA LEU A 310 15.10 -8.47 -16.47
C LEU A 310 15.19 -9.43 -15.28
N ASN A 311 15.88 -10.56 -15.46
CA ASN A 311 16.10 -11.54 -14.38
C ASN A 311 16.87 -10.91 -13.21
N ALA A 312 17.93 -10.14 -13.51
CA ALA A 312 18.68 -9.41 -12.50
C ALA A 312 17.80 -8.35 -11.80
N CYS A 313 16.93 -7.66 -12.52
CA CYS A 313 15.98 -6.70 -11.93
C CYS A 313 14.97 -7.37 -11.01
N ILE A 314 14.35 -8.47 -11.44
CA ILE A 314 13.40 -9.25 -10.64
C ILE A 314 14.08 -9.76 -9.35
N PHE A 315 15.29 -10.28 -9.47
CA PHE A 315 16.08 -10.73 -8.32
C PHE A 315 16.27 -9.59 -7.30
N ARG A 316 16.64 -8.38 -7.75
CA ARG A 316 16.80 -7.22 -6.88
C ARG A 316 15.48 -6.77 -6.23
N LEU A 317 14.40 -6.71 -7.00
CA LEU A 317 13.07 -6.34 -6.49
C LEU A 317 12.55 -7.32 -5.43
N ASN A 318 12.81 -8.63 -5.60
CA ASN A 318 12.49 -9.65 -4.62
C ASN A 318 13.30 -9.51 -3.34
N ARG A 319 14.60 -9.18 -3.43
CA ARG A 319 15.45 -8.90 -2.26
C ARG A 319 15.03 -7.64 -1.50
N LEU A 320 14.52 -6.64 -2.22
CA LEU A 320 13.94 -5.44 -1.61
C LEU A 320 12.55 -5.71 -0.99
N GLU A 321 11.95 -6.89 -1.25
CA GLU A 321 10.61 -7.31 -0.82
C GLU A 321 9.52 -6.35 -1.31
N THR A 322 9.65 -5.90 -2.56
CA THR A 322 8.74 -4.91 -3.18
C THR A 322 7.49 -5.57 -3.75
N THR A 323 6.77 -6.33 -2.91
CA THR A 323 5.60 -7.12 -3.34
C THR A 323 4.44 -6.27 -3.88
N VAL A 324 4.38 -5.01 -3.50
CA VAL A 324 3.35 -4.03 -3.89
C VAL A 324 3.27 -3.79 -5.42
N THR A 325 4.33 -4.09 -6.16
CA THR A 325 4.37 -3.94 -7.62
C THR A 325 3.84 -5.15 -8.38
N ARG A 326 3.67 -6.29 -7.71
CA ARG A 326 3.30 -7.56 -8.36
C ARG A 326 2.02 -7.47 -9.17
N PRO A 327 0.91 -6.87 -8.70
CA PRO A 327 -0.30 -6.72 -9.51
C PRO A 327 -0.05 -6.00 -10.84
N PHE A 328 0.72 -4.90 -10.81
CA PHE A 328 1.08 -4.17 -12.04
C PHE A 328 1.94 -5.01 -12.97
N PHE A 329 2.96 -5.68 -12.43
CA PHE A 329 3.86 -6.50 -13.24
C PHE A 329 3.17 -7.74 -13.83
N LEU A 330 2.15 -8.30 -13.17
CA LEU A 330 1.32 -9.36 -13.74
C LEU A 330 0.60 -8.88 -15.01
N GLU A 331 0.10 -7.64 -15.04
CA GLU A 331 -0.49 -7.04 -16.23
C GLU A 331 0.55 -6.75 -17.32
N VAL A 332 1.74 -6.24 -16.96
CA VAL A 332 2.83 -6.04 -17.92
C VAL A 332 3.27 -7.36 -18.57
N LEU A 333 3.39 -8.43 -17.79
CA LEU A 333 3.70 -9.76 -18.30
C LEU A 333 2.56 -10.33 -19.15
N ARG A 334 1.28 -10.06 -18.80
CA ARG A 334 0.14 -10.41 -19.65
C ARG A 334 0.27 -9.76 -21.04
N LEU A 335 0.57 -8.47 -21.11
CA LEU A 335 0.78 -7.76 -22.38
C LEU A 335 1.95 -8.35 -23.19
N HIS A 336 3.01 -8.79 -22.52
CA HIS A 336 4.10 -9.49 -23.18
C HIS A 336 3.67 -10.85 -23.76
N ASN A 337 2.93 -11.65 -22.98
CA ASN A 337 2.37 -12.93 -23.44
C ASN A 337 1.41 -12.76 -24.64
N GLU A 338 0.69 -11.64 -24.71
CA GLU A 338 -0.18 -11.26 -25.82
C GLU A 338 0.58 -10.65 -27.02
N ASN A 339 1.91 -10.62 -26.99
CA ASN A 339 2.80 -10.02 -28.00
C ASN A 339 2.60 -8.52 -28.20
N LYS A 340 2.06 -7.81 -27.21
CA LYS A 340 1.86 -6.35 -27.25
C LYS A 340 3.07 -5.56 -26.72
N LEU A 341 3.90 -6.20 -25.89
CA LEU A 341 5.17 -5.66 -25.42
C LEU A 341 6.31 -6.60 -25.78
N MET A 342 7.42 -6.04 -26.24
CA MET A 342 8.68 -6.76 -26.43
C MET A 342 9.40 -6.94 -25.09
N ILE A 343 10.26 -7.95 -24.99
CA ILE A 343 11.00 -8.24 -23.74
C ILE A 343 11.87 -7.07 -23.28
N ASP A 344 12.41 -6.27 -24.21
CA ASP A 344 13.22 -5.10 -23.89
C ASP A 344 12.35 -3.98 -23.27
N GLN A 345 11.14 -3.78 -23.78
CA GLN A 345 10.17 -2.84 -23.21
C GLN A 345 9.73 -3.26 -21.81
N VAL A 346 9.49 -4.56 -21.60
CA VAL A 346 9.21 -5.12 -20.27
C VAL A 346 10.39 -4.86 -19.33
N THR A 347 11.62 -5.12 -19.80
CA THR A 347 12.85 -4.87 -19.03
C THR A 347 12.94 -3.40 -18.60
N GLU A 348 12.67 -2.47 -19.52
CA GLU A 348 12.67 -1.03 -19.26
C GLU A 348 11.63 -0.63 -18.20
N ILE A 349 10.40 -1.15 -18.28
CA ILE A 349 9.34 -0.89 -17.28
C ILE A 349 9.78 -1.33 -15.89
N PHE A 350 10.38 -2.53 -15.76
CA PHE A 350 10.85 -3.05 -14.48
C PHE A 350 11.99 -2.20 -13.90
N LEU A 351 12.94 -1.78 -14.73
CA LEU A 351 14.06 -0.92 -14.30
C LEU A 351 13.60 0.46 -13.84
N ILE A 352 12.66 1.08 -14.56
CA ILE A 352 12.09 2.38 -14.16
C ILE A 352 11.30 2.25 -12.85
N ALA A 353 10.53 1.18 -12.68
CA ALA A 353 9.82 0.91 -11.43
C ALA A 353 10.80 0.70 -10.25
N GLU A 354 11.90 -0.02 -10.48
CA GLU A 354 12.98 -0.16 -9.49
C GLU A 354 13.58 1.21 -9.11
N ASN A 355 13.91 2.04 -10.10
CA ASN A 355 14.45 3.39 -9.89
C ASN A 355 13.48 4.28 -9.12
N TYR A 356 12.20 4.23 -9.46
CA TYR A 356 11.14 4.97 -8.77
C TYR A 356 11.04 4.59 -7.29
N LEU A 357 10.97 3.29 -6.99
CA LEU A 357 10.92 2.78 -5.62
C LEU A 357 12.17 3.15 -4.83
N PHE A 358 13.34 3.02 -5.45
CA PHE A 358 14.60 3.28 -4.78
C PHE A 358 14.81 4.77 -4.48
N ARG A 359 14.55 5.66 -5.45
CA ARG A 359 14.62 7.12 -5.23
C ARG A 359 13.68 7.57 -4.12
N ARG A 360 12.45 7.05 -4.09
CA ARG A 360 11.50 7.32 -3.00
C ARG A 360 12.03 6.90 -1.63
N SER A 361 12.63 5.72 -1.55
CA SER A 361 13.24 5.19 -0.32
C SER A 361 14.40 6.08 0.19
N ILE A 362 15.22 6.61 -0.72
CA ILE A 362 16.32 7.53 -0.35
C ILE A 362 15.82 8.91 0.06
N CYS A 363 14.73 9.40 -0.52
CA CYS A 363 14.12 10.68 -0.17
C CYS A 363 13.10 10.61 0.99
N ASP A 364 13.06 9.51 1.77
CA ASP A 364 12.12 9.30 2.88
C ASP A 364 10.64 9.48 2.52
N LEU A 365 10.27 9.14 1.28
CA LEU A 365 8.87 9.21 0.88
C LEU A 365 8.06 8.04 1.44
N PRO A 366 6.82 8.26 1.93
CA PRO A 366 5.97 7.21 2.48
C PRO A 366 5.73 6.06 1.50
N THR A 367 5.69 4.83 2.03
CA THR A 367 5.45 3.61 1.24
C THR A 367 3.97 3.28 1.06
N ASN A 368 3.07 3.87 1.86
CA ASN A 368 1.66 3.47 1.89
C ASN A 368 0.97 3.68 0.53
N ALA A 369 1.26 4.80 -0.13
CA ALA A 369 0.72 5.13 -1.44
C ALA A 369 1.15 4.16 -2.56
N LEU A 370 2.24 3.40 -2.39
CA LEU A 370 2.79 2.53 -3.44
C LEU A 370 1.80 1.44 -3.88
N ASN A 371 1.08 0.84 -2.92
CA ASN A 371 0.09 -0.19 -3.19
C ASN A 371 -0.93 0.29 -4.23
N LYS A 372 -1.49 1.48 -4.01
CA LYS A 372 -2.50 2.05 -4.89
C LYS A 372 -1.91 2.56 -6.20
N ILE A 373 -0.74 3.20 -6.15
CA ILE A 373 -0.07 3.70 -7.36
C ILE A 373 0.11 2.55 -8.34
N PHE A 374 0.73 1.45 -7.92
CA PHE A 374 0.98 0.31 -8.81
C PHE A 374 -0.32 -0.42 -9.21
N LEU A 375 -1.28 -0.57 -8.29
CA LEU A 375 -2.58 -1.16 -8.61
C LEU A 375 -3.30 -0.41 -9.74
N MET A 376 -3.33 0.92 -9.67
CA MET A 376 -4.07 1.77 -10.60
C MET A 376 -3.29 2.09 -11.89
N LEU A 377 -1.97 1.85 -11.89
CA LEU A 377 -1.08 2.35 -12.94
C LEU A 377 -1.45 1.85 -14.33
N HIS A 378 -1.81 0.57 -14.46
CA HIS A 378 -2.26 0.02 -15.74
C HIS A 378 -3.52 0.73 -16.25
N ARG A 379 -4.52 0.90 -15.37
CA ARG A 379 -5.78 1.58 -15.72
C ARG A 379 -5.54 3.05 -16.07
N GLU A 380 -4.64 3.72 -15.38
CA GLU A 380 -4.23 5.10 -15.67
C GLU A 380 -3.56 5.22 -17.04
N ILE A 381 -2.64 4.32 -17.36
CA ILE A 381 -2.00 4.25 -18.69
C ILE A 381 -3.04 4.07 -19.79
N MET A 382 -3.99 3.15 -19.59
CA MET A 382 -5.07 2.91 -20.54
C MET A 382 -6.03 4.09 -20.69
N ARG A 383 -6.17 4.96 -19.69
CA ARG A 383 -7.07 6.12 -19.74
C ARG A 383 -6.56 7.25 -20.63
N TYR A 384 -5.26 7.30 -20.95
CA TYR A 384 -4.72 8.42 -21.73
C TYR A 384 -5.26 8.47 -23.17
N ASP A 385 -5.52 7.32 -23.79
CA ASP A 385 -6.04 7.25 -25.17
C ASP A 385 -6.91 6.00 -25.43
N GLY A 386 -7.15 5.15 -24.41
CA GLY A 386 -7.89 3.90 -24.55
C GLY A 386 -7.11 2.75 -25.18
N THR A 387 -5.81 2.91 -25.49
CA THR A 387 -5.03 1.90 -26.21
C THR A 387 -3.76 1.47 -25.46
N GLU A 388 -3.28 0.27 -25.77
CA GLU A 388 -2.01 -0.26 -25.25
C GLU A 388 -0.80 0.19 -26.10
N ALA A 389 -1.00 1.05 -27.11
CA ALA A 389 0.09 1.60 -27.92
C ALA A 389 0.97 2.54 -27.08
N ASN A 390 2.27 2.61 -27.37
CA ASN A 390 3.22 3.48 -26.65
C ASN A 390 3.18 3.32 -25.12
N TYR A 391 2.88 2.09 -24.64
CA TYR A 391 2.66 1.80 -23.22
C TYR A 391 3.82 2.26 -22.32
N VAL A 392 5.07 2.07 -22.77
CA VAL A 392 6.28 2.46 -22.02
C VAL A 392 6.33 3.98 -21.81
N GLU A 393 6.03 4.77 -22.84
CA GLU A 393 6.04 6.24 -22.76
C GLU A 393 4.92 6.76 -21.86
N LYS A 394 3.72 6.19 -21.98
CA LYS A 394 2.61 6.48 -21.08
C LYS A 394 2.93 6.12 -19.63
N PHE A 395 3.60 5.00 -19.40
CA PHE A 395 4.04 4.58 -18.07
C PHE A 395 5.05 5.56 -17.48
N LYS A 396 6.04 6.01 -18.27
CA LYS A 396 6.99 7.06 -17.85
C LYS A 396 6.23 8.33 -17.45
N TYR A 397 5.30 8.79 -18.30
CA TYR A 397 4.49 9.97 -18.03
C TYR A 397 3.63 9.80 -16.76
N ALA A 398 2.99 8.65 -16.58
CA ALA A 398 2.16 8.38 -15.40
C ALA A 398 2.96 8.46 -14.09
N LEU A 399 4.22 8.01 -14.06
CA LEU A 399 5.06 8.13 -12.88
C LEU A 399 5.61 9.55 -12.69
N LEU A 400 5.99 10.24 -13.78
CA LEU A 400 6.52 11.61 -13.73
C LEU A 400 5.44 12.64 -13.38
N SER A 401 4.18 12.39 -13.75
CA SER A 401 3.04 13.26 -13.44
C SER A 401 2.62 13.22 -11.97
N LYS A 402 3.11 12.24 -11.18
CA LYS A 402 2.79 12.15 -9.75
C LYS A 402 3.35 13.34 -8.98
N LYS A 403 2.55 13.90 -8.07
CA LYS A 403 2.90 15.07 -7.25
C LYS A 403 3.03 14.72 -5.77
N GLU A 404 3.59 15.66 -5.00
CA GLU A 404 3.69 15.61 -3.53
C GLU A 404 4.25 14.29 -2.98
N ARG A 405 3.52 13.59 -2.09
CA ARG A 405 3.95 12.34 -1.45
C ARG A 405 4.06 11.16 -2.43
N SER A 406 3.42 11.26 -3.59
CA SER A 406 3.44 10.24 -4.65
C SER A 406 4.45 10.54 -5.76
N ARG A 407 5.18 11.66 -5.69
CA ARG A 407 6.10 12.09 -6.75
C ARG A 407 7.23 11.12 -7.04
N PHE A 408 7.79 11.23 -8.24
CA PHE A 408 9.09 10.69 -8.61
C PHE A 408 10.17 11.73 -8.24
N PRO A 409 11.06 11.47 -7.27
CA PRO A 409 12.08 12.45 -6.88
C PRO A 409 13.00 12.83 -8.06
N ASN A 410 13.15 14.12 -8.29
CA ASN A 410 14.05 14.64 -9.33
C ASN A 410 15.53 14.48 -8.93
N ASP A 411 16.43 14.77 -9.86
CA ASP A 411 17.87 14.56 -9.68
C ASP A 411 18.48 15.44 -8.57
N ALA A 412 18.00 16.67 -8.41
CA ALA A 412 18.49 17.58 -7.37
C ALA A 412 18.07 17.13 -5.95
N GLU A 413 16.80 16.72 -5.82
CA GLU A 413 16.28 16.16 -4.58
C GLU A 413 16.99 14.85 -4.21
N PHE A 414 17.10 13.93 -5.18
CA PHE A 414 17.72 12.62 -4.96
C PHE A 414 19.21 12.72 -4.65
N SER A 415 19.96 13.57 -5.38
CA SER A 415 21.40 13.74 -5.14
C SER A 415 21.67 14.28 -3.73
N THR A 416 20.94 15.32 -3.32
CA THR A 416 21.03 15.89 -1.97
C THR A 416 20.69 14.85 -0.89
N ALA A 417 19.58 14.12 -1.07
CA ALA A 417 19.17 13.10 -0.12
C ALA A 417 20.18 11.95 -0.05
N PHE A 418 20.66 11.44 -1.18
CA PHE A 418 21.62 10.33 -1.24
C PHE A 418 22.95 10.67 -0.56
N GLY A 419 23.50 11.86 -0.81
CA GLY A 419 24.76 12.31 -0.20
C GLY A 419 24.67 12.47 1.32
N ASN A 420 23.53 12.96 1.82
CA ASN A 420 23.36 13.27 3.25
C ASN A 420 22.85 12.09 4.10
N ARG A 421 22.31 11.04 3.46
CA ARG A 421 21.61 9.96 4.17
C ARG A 421 22.59 9.08 4.96
N PRO A 422 22.27 8.73 6.23
CA PRO A 422 23.05 7.78 7.02
C PRO A 422 22.79 6.34 6.55
N VAL A 423 23.35 5.96 5.40
CA VAL A 423 23.16 4.66 4.73
C VAL A 423 23.46 3.47 5.65
N TYR A 424 24.45 3.58 6.54
CA TYR A 424 24.79 2.48 7.45
C TYR A 424 23.64 2.08 8.38
N LEU A 425 22.81 3.03 8.78
CA LEU A 425 21.67 2.85 9.69
C LEU A 425 20.41 2.33 8.97
N MET A 426 20.42 2.27 7.64
CA MET A 426 19.31 1.70 6.87
C MET A 426 19.18 0.19 7.11
N LYS A 427 17.99 -0.34 6.82
CA LYS A 427 17.72 -1.79 6.80
C LYS A 427 18.80 -2.51 5.97
N SER A 428 19.27 -3.66 6.47
CA SER A 428 20.38 -4.42 5.86
C SER A 428 20.21 -4.63 4.36
N LYS A 429 19.02 -5.07 3.92
CA LYS A 429 18.71 -5.26 2.49
C LYS A 429 18.93 -4.01 1.63
N ASN A 430 18.61 -2.82 2.13
CA ASN A 430 18.73 -1.57 1.38
C ASN A 430 20.20 -1.13 1.26
N LYS A 431 20.98 -1.21 2.34
CA LYS A 431 22.39 -0.82 2.30
C LYS A 431 23.24 -1.79 1.47
N VAL A 432 22.96 -3.10 1.53
CA VAL A 432 23.64 -4.07 0.66
C VAL A 432 23.26 -3.85 -0.81
N TYR A 433 21.99 -3.53 -1.11
CA TYR A 433 21.55 -3.18 -2.46
C TYR A 433 22.34 -1.99 -3.03
N ILE A 434 22.50 -0.91 -2.26
CA ILE A 434 23.27 0.27 -2.70
C ILE A 434 24.70 -0.10 -3.05
N LEU A 435 25.39 -0.82 -2.17
CA LEU A 435 26.79 -1.20 -2.36
C LEU A 435 26.97 -2.18 -3.52
N GLU A 436 26.04 -3.13 -3.69
CA GLU A 436 26.04 -4.04 -4.83
C GLU A 436 25.88 -3.31 -6.16
N ARG A 437 24.92 -2.37 -6.25
CA ARG A 437 24.73 -1.54 -7.44
C ARG A 437 25.94 -0.66 -7.73
N LEU A 438 26.55 -0.06 -6.70
CA LEU A 438 27.76 0.74 -6.88
C LEU A 438 28.97 -0.11 -7.31
N GLU A 439 29.08 -1.36 -6.88
CA GLU A 439 30.16 -2.24 -7.31
C GLU A 439 29.96 -2.70 -8.76
N ASN A 440 28.79 -3.29 -9.06
CA ASN A 440 28.55 -4.05 -10.29
C ASN A 440 27.98 -3.26 -11.46
N PHE A 441 27.55 -2.00 -11.27
CA PHE A 441 26.97 -1.23 -12.37
C PHE A 441 28.00 -0.88 -13.46
N GLY A 442 27.59 -1.05 -14.73
CA GLY A 442 28.37 -0.66 -15.90
C GLY A 442 29.55 -1.60 -16.22
N THR A 443 29.56 -2.81 -15.68
CA THR A 443 30.60 -3.83 -15.93
C THR A 443 29.98 -5.21 -16.15
N VAL A 444 30.65 -6.03 -16.95
CA VAL A 444 30.32 -7.46 -17.13
C VAL A 444 31.08 -8.32 -16.09
N GLU A 445 32.21 -7.81 -15.60
CA GLU A 445 32.92 -8.40 -14.47
C GLU A 445 32.14 -8.07 -13.19
N ASP A 446 31.28 -8.99 -12.76
CA ASP A 446 30.44 -8.84 -11.58
C ASP A 446 31.04 -9.54 -10.35
N LYS A 447 30.59 -9.10 -9.19
CA LYS A 447 30.89 -9.73 -7.90
C LYS A 447 29.60 -10.04 -7.17
N ASP A 448 29.51 -11.26 -6.64
CA ASP A 448 28.36 -11.71 -5.85
C ASP A 448 28.38 -11.12 -4.43
N VAL A 449 28.20 -9.79 -4.35
CA VAL A 449 28.19 -9.02 -3.09
C VAL A 449 27.12 -9.56 -2.14
N TYR A 450 25.95 -9.93 -2.66
CA TYR A 450 24.84 -10.44 -1.85
C TYR A 450 25.23 -11.71 -1.09
N ARG A 451 25.70 -12.74 -1.80
CA ARG A 451 26.04 -14.02 -1.18
C ARG A 451 27.19 -13.88 -0.19
N HIS A 452 28.18 -13.05 -0.51
CA HIS A 452 29.30 -12.82 0.40
C HIS A 452 28.88 -12.08 1.68
N CYS A 453 27.94 -11.12 1.60
CA CYS A 453 27.39 -10.47 2.79
C CYS A 453 26.53 -11.44 3.63
N GLU A 454 25.71 -12.28 3.00
CA GLU A 454 24.87 -13.28 3.69
C GLU A 454 25.69 -14.34 4.44
N LYS A 455 26.81 -14.77 3.86
CA LYS A 455 27.76 -15.69 4.51
C LYS A 455 28.62 -15.01 5.59
N GLY A 456 28.51 -13.69 5.75
CA GLY A 456 29.38 -12.90 6.63
C GLY A 456 30.83 -12.80 6.14
N THR A 457 31.10 -13.17 4.88
CA THR A 457 32.43 -13.04 4.27
C THR A 457 32.75 -11.58 3.96
N TYR A 458 31.78 -10.83 3.43
CA TYR A 458 31.88 -9.38 3.26
C TYR A 458 31.12 -8.67 4.36
N SER A 459 31.70 -7.55 4.79
CA SER A 459 31.15 -6.66 5.79
C SER A 459 31.29 -5.22 5.31
N ILE A 460 30.45 -4.34 5.85
CA ILE A 460 30.50 -2.91 5.56
C ILE A 460 31.52 -2.28 6.50
N GLU A 461 32.56 -1.70 5.93
CA GLU A 461 33.64 -1.00 6.63
C GLU A 461 33.39 0.50 6.69
N HIS A 462 33.77 1.10 7.82
CA HIS A 462 33.88 2.54 7.97
C HIS A 462 35.35 2.93 7.77
N ILE A 463 35.64 3.73 6.74
CA ILE A 463 37.03 4.10 6.43
C ILE A 463 37.59 4.95 7.57
N MET A 464 36.91 6.05 7.88
CA MET A 464 37.00 6.75 9.16
C MET A 464 36.23 5.93 10.21
N PRO A 465 36.90 5.39 11.24
CA PRO A 465 36.30 4.47 12.20
C PRO A 465 35.26 5.12 13.13
N GLN A 466 34.41 4.30 13.74
CA GLN A 466 33.44 4.76 14.74
C GLN A 466 34.10 5.27 16.02
N HIS A 467 35.27 4.74 16.37
CA HIS A 467 36.08 5.24 17.48
C HIS A 467 37.36 5.87 16.92
N LEU A 468 37.45 7.20 17.00
CA LEU A 468 38.63 7.93 16.52
C LEU A 468 39.80 7.75 17.48
N THR A 469 40.94 7.35 16.94
CA THR A 469 42.21 7.36 17.67
C THR A 469 42.82 8.77 17.66
N PRO A 470 43.79 9.08 18.55
CA PRO A 470 44.46 10.39 18.53
C PRO A 470 45.12 10.73 17.18
N ALA A 471 45.53 9.70 16.40
CA ALA A 471 46.05 9.88 15.05
C ALA A 471 44.97 10.38 14.08
N TRP A 472 43.77 9.78 14.12
CA TRP A 472 42.62 10.23 13.33
C TRP A 472 42.17 11.64 13.71
N GLN A 473 42.13 11.98 15.00
CA GLN A 473 41.81 13.34 15.46
C GLN A 473 42.79 14.37 14.88
N LYS A 474 44.09 14.04 14.85
CA LYS A 474 45.11 14.91 14.26
C LYS A 474 44.98 15.05 12.75
N GLU A 475 44.63 13.98 12.03
CA GLU A 475 44.45 14.01 10.57
C GLU A 475 43.19 14.78 10.14
N LEU A 476 42.11 14.71 10.93
CA LEU A 476 40.85 15.39 10.66
C LEU A 476 40.88 16.88 11.04
N GLY A 477 41.78 17.30 11.93
CA GLY A 477 41.93 18.70 12.35
C GLY A 477 41.04 19.08 13.54
N GLU A 478 40.85 20.37 13.78
CA GLU A 478 40.12 20.90 14.95
C GLU A 478 38.62 20.54 14.94
N ASP A 479 38.03 20.37 13.76
CA ASP A 479 36.59 20.08 13.58
C ASP A 479 36.26 18.57 13.54
N PHE A 480 37.15 17.72 14.05
CA PHE A 480 37.02 16.25 13.92
C PHE A 480 35.70 15.70 14.48
N GLU A 481 35.17 16.28 15.56
CA GLU A 481 33.90 15.85 16.18
C GLU A 481 32.71 16.09 15.24
N GLN A 482 32.64 17.29 14.64
CA GLN A 482 31.59 17.66 13.70
C GLN A 482 31.68 16.83 12.42
N ILE A 483 32.90 16.63 11.89
CA ILE A 483 33.11 15.78 10.71
C ILE A 483 32.66 14.35 10.99
N GLN A 484 32.97 13.82 12.18
CA GLN A 484 32.56 12.49 12.57
C GLN A 484 31.04 12.37 12.67
N GLU A 485 30.39 13.25 13.42
CA GLU A 485 28.94 13.24 13.60
C GLU A 485 28.20 13.28 12.26
N GLU A 486 28.67 14.12 11.33
CA GLU A 486 28.02 14.32 10.05
C GLU A 486 28.28 13.18 9.06
N TRP A 487 29.53 12.72 8.94
CA TRP A 487 29.96 11.85 7.83
C TRP A 487 30.07 10.38 8.16
N LEU A 488 30.09 10.00 9.45
CA LEU A 488 30.40 8.63 9.89
C LEU A 488 29.55 7.58 9.16
N HIS A 489 28.24 7.78 9.09
CA HIS A 489 27.29 6.80 8.52
C HIS A 489 26.88 7.10 7.07
N ARG A 490 27.44 8.13 6.44
CA ARG A 490 27.14 8.50 5.04
C ARG A 490 27.87 7.59 4.06
N ILE A 491 27.31 7.44 2.86
CA ILE A 491 27.85 6.53 1.83
C ILE A 491 29.32 6.81 1.46
N ALA A 492 29.75 8.08 1.54
CA ALA A 492 31.13 8.48 1.28
C ALA A 492 32.15 7.83 2.22
N ASN A 493 31.78 7.52 3.48
CA ASN A 493 32.66 6.88 4.44
C ASN A 493 32.54 5.34 4.46
N LEU A 494 31.63 4.77 3.67
CA LEU A 494 31.36 3.33 3.68
C LEU A 494 32.03 2.60 2.51
N THR A 495 32.43 1.36 2.76
CA THR A 495 32.89 0.45 1.70
C THR A 495 32.70 -1.01 2.07
N LEU A 496 32.99 -1.93 1.15
CA LEU A 496 32.95 -3.37 1.38
C LEU A 496 34.36 -3.92 1.65
N THR A 497 34.48 -4.83 2.62
CA THR A 497 35.72 -5.58 2.87
C THR A 497 35.45 -6.96 3.47
N ALA A 498 36.37 -7.90 3.25
CA ALA A 498 36.39 -9.19 3.93
C ALA A 498 37.24 -9.19 5.21
N TYR A 499 37.97 -8.10 5.49
CA TYR A 499 39.01 -8.04 6.52
C TYR A 499 38.73 -6.97 7.59
N ASN A 500 37.46 -6.66 7.83
CA ASN A 500 37.02 -5.57 8.74
C ASN A 500 37.63 -5.70 10.15
N SER A 501 37.70 -6.92 10.68
CA SER A 501 38.32 -7.19 11.99
C SER A 501 39.81 -6.82 12.05
N GLN A 502 40.52 -6.85 10.92
CA GLN A 502 41.93 -6.45 10.83
C GLN A 502 42.08 -4.93 10.65
N TYR A 503 41.10 -4.28 10.00
CA TYR A 503 41.14 -2.82 9.77
C TYR A 503 40.88 -2.05 11.06
N SER A 504 39.87 -2.44 11.84
CA SER A 504 39.58 -1.87 13.17
C SER A 504 39.64 -0.32 13.18
N ASN A 505 40.23 0.27 14.21
CA ASN A 505 40.44 1.71 14.34
C ASN A 505 41.81 2.19 13.82
N SER A 506 42.45 1.40 12.94
CA SER A 506 43.73 1.76 12.33
C SER A 506 43.60 3.04 11.49
N THR A 507 44.72 3.73 11.30
CA THR A 507 44.80 4.94 10.45
C THR A 507 44.49 4.62 8.99
N PHE A 508 44.14 5.63 8.21
CA PHE A 508 43.87 5.44 6.78
C PHE A 508 45.08 4.82 6.05
N THR A 509 46.29 5.31 6.33
CA THR A 509 47.54 4.80 5.73
C THR A 509 47.76 3.33 6.08
N GLU A 510 47.53 2.92 7.33
CA GLU A 510 47.64 1.52 7.74
C GLU A 510 46.62 0.63 7.02
N LYS A 511 45.35 1.04 6.98
CA LYS A 511 44.27 0.31 6.25
C LYS A 511 44.57 0.19 4.76
N LYS A 512 45.28 1.16 4.19
CA LYS A 512 45.70 1.16 2.79
C LYS A 512 46.82 0.17 2.51
N THR A 513 47.92 0.22 3.28
CA THR A 513 49.18 -0.50 2.98
C THR A 513 49.33 -1.86 3.67
N MET A 514 48.47 -2.20 4.63
CA MET A 514 48.50 -3.50 5.30
C MET A 514 48.25 -4.65 4.30
N GLN A 515 48.64 -5.88 4.68
CA GLN A 515 48.34 -7.07 3.89
C GLN A 515 46.81 -7.23 3.72
N ASN A 516 46.33 -7.29 2.47
CA ASN A 516 44.90 -7.25 2.14
C ASN A 516 44.20 -5.91 2.49
N GLY A 517 44.97 -4.83 2.52
CA GLY A 517 44.51 -3.44 2.63
C GLY A 517 43.81 -2.95 1.37
N PHE A 518 43.54 -1.65 1.29
CA PHE A 518 42.89 -1.07 0.12
C PHE A 518 43.72 -1.20 -1.17
N ASP A 519 45.05 -1.19 -1.09
CA ASP A 519 45.94 -1.33 -2.25
C ASP A 519 45.86 -2.73 -2.91
N ASP A 520 45.63 -3.78 -2.10
CA ASP A 520 45.48 -5.16 -2.54
C ASP A 520 44.02 -5.53 -2.89
N SER A 521 43.08 -4.61 -2.68
CA SER A 521 41.66 -4.93 -2.74
C SER A 521 41.18 -5.08 -4.18
N GLY A 522 40.65 -6.26 -4.51
CA GLY A 522 40.03 -6.46 -5.81
C GLY A 522 38.71 -5.71 -6.01
N ILE A 523 38.08 -5.18 -4.95
CA ILE A 523 36.76 -4.51 -5.00
C ILE A 523 36.91 -3.14 -5.67
N ARG A 524 36.12 -2.87 -6.72
CA ARG A 524 36.24 -1.68 -7.55
C ARG A 524 36.04 -0.41 -6.75
N MET A 525 35.07 -0.36 -5.83
CA MET A 525 34.91 0.80 -4.95
C MET A 525 36.14 1.06 -4.06
N ASN A 526 36.91 0.03 -3.70
CA ASN A 526 38.15 0.18 -2.94
C ASN A 526 39.30 0.71 -3.79
N THR A 527 39.34 0.40 -5.09
CA THR A 527 40.38 0.91 -5.99
C THR A 527 40.36 2.44 -6.12
N TRP A 528 39.20 3.08 -5.94
CA TRP A 528 39.13 4.54 -5.87
C TRP A 528 39.73 5.06 -4.56
N ILE A 529 39.40 4.41 -3.43
CA ILE A 529 39.90 4.77 -2.09
C ILE A 529 41.43 4.62 -2.05
N ALA A 530 41.98 3.54 -2.61
CA ALA A 530 43.41 3.26 -2.66
C ALA A 530 44.24 4.35 -3.35
N LYS A 531 43.65 5.14 -4.25
CA LYS A 531 44.34 6.25 -4.93
C LYS A 531 44.54 7.49 -4.06
N LYS A 532 43.93 7.54 -2.88
CA LYS A 532 44.05 8.68 -1.96
C LYS A 532 45.22 8.49 -1.01
N ASP A 533 45.88 9.58 -0.64
CA ASP A 533 47.04 9.56 0.27
C ASP A 533 46.63 9.84 1.73
N LYS A 534 45.52 10.54 1.93
CA LYS A 534 44.94 10.89 3.23
C LYS A 534 43.41 10.77 3.17
N TRP A 535 42.77 10.85 4.33
CA TRP A 535 41.32 10.77 4.44
C TRP A 535 40.78 11.88 5.34
N THR A 536 40.50 13.04 4.75
CA THR A 536 39.99 14.23 5.44
C THR A 536 38.62 14.64 4.88
N LEU A 537 38.05 15.74 5.37
CA LEU A 537 36.78 16.28 4.87
C LEU A 537 36.79 16.47 3.34
N ALA A 538 37.89 16.95 2.77
CA ALA A 538 38.01 17.16 1.33
C ALA A 538 37.84 15.86 0.52
N GLU A 539 38.44 14.76 0.96
CA GLU A 539 38.28 13.46 0.29
C GLU A 539 36.88 12.86 0.49
N LEU A 540 36.25 13.11 1.65
CA LEU A 540 34.86 12.72 1.91
C LEU A 540 33.89 13.46 0.97
N GLU A 541 34.04 14.77 0.80
CA GLU A 541 33.25 15.59 -0.11
C GLU A 541 33.46 15.18 -1.57
N GLU A 542 34.71 15.00 -1.99
CA GLU A 542 35.05 14.54 -3.34
C GLU A 542 34.41 13.18 -3.64
N ARG A 543 34.51 12.24 -2.69
CA ARG A 543 33.89 10.92 -2.84
C ARG A 543 32.37 11.00 -2.84
N SER A 544 31.79 11.87 -2.01
CA SER A 544 30.35 12.09 -1.98
C SER A 544 29.84 12.54 -3.34
N SER A 545 30.50 13.51 -3.98
CA SER A 545 30.18 13.95 -5.34
C SER A 545 30.30 12.80 -6.34
N TYR A 546 31.43 12.09 -6.34
CA TYR A 546 31.67 10.96 -7.23
C TYR A 546 30.59 9.87 -7.11
N LEU A 547 30.24 9.48 -5.89
CA LEU A 547 29.22 8.45 -5.64
C LEU A 547 27.81 8.93 -6.00
N THR A 548 27.54 10.23 -5.83
CA THR A 548 26.27 10.84 -6.19
C THR A 548 26.07 10.88 -7.70
N ASP A 549 27.11 11.25 -8.47
CA ASP A 549 27.07 11.20 -9.94
C ASP A 549 26.83 9.76 -10.44
N ARG A 550 27.49 8.79 -9.80
CA ARG A 550 27.24 7.37 -10.10
C ARG A 550 25.83 6.95 -9.73
N ALA A 551 25.29 7.42 -8.61
CA ALA A 551 23.91 7.14 -8.20
C ALA A 551 22.91 7.68 -9.23
N LEU A 552 23.11 8.87 -9.77
CA LEU A 552 22.26 9.44 -10.82
C LEU A 552 22.28 8.63 -12.11
N ALA A 553 23.42 8.03 -12.46
CA ALA A 553 23.53 7.14 -13.62
C ALA A 553 22.87 5.76 -13.38
N ILE A 554 23.00 5.19 -12.17
CA ILE A 554 22.42 3.88 -11.84
C ILE A 554 20.90 3.98 -11.75
N TRP A 555 20.41 4.96 -11.00
CA TRP A 555 18.99 5.18 -10.75
C TRP A 555 18.51 6.39 -11.54
N ALA A 556 18.62 6.35 -12.86
CA ALA A 556 18.25 7.45 -13.73
C ALA A 556 16.75 7.81 -13.65
N LEU A 557 16.46 9.11 -13.75
CA LEU A 557 15.10 9.63 -13.97
C LEU A 557 14.69 9.35 -15.41
N PRO A 558 13.53 8.73 -15.68
CA PRO A 558 13.07 8.53 -17.04
C PRO A 558 12.73 9.86 -17.71
N VAL A 559 12.88 9.90 -19.04
CA VAL A 559 12.46 11.02 -19.89
C VAL A 559 11.43 10.50 -20.88
N THR A 560 10.40 11.30 -21.14
CA THR A 560 9.35 11.00 -22.12
C THR A 560 8.91 12.28 -22.81
N GLU A 561 8.61 12.18 -24.10
CA GLU A 561 8.00 13.26 -24.88
C GLU A 561 6.47 13.12 -24.96
N PHE A 562 5.92 12.04 -24.40
CA PHE A 562 4.48 11.79 -24.42
C PHE A 562 3.74 12.85 -23.61
N GLN A 563 2.70 13.42 -24.21
CA GLN A 563 1.73 14.29 -23.57
C GLN A 563 0.33 13.77 -23.91
N PRO A 564 -0.57 13.61 -22.93
CA PRO A 564 -1.93 13.17 -23.20
C PRO A 564 -2.69 14.25 -23.98
N GLU A 565 -3.63 13.84 -24.83
CA GLU A 565 -4.47 14.75 -25.62
C GLU A 565 -5.37 15.64 -24.74
N GLU A 566 -5.81 15.12 -23.59
CA GLU A 566 -6.52 15.84 -22.55
C GLU A 566 -5.72 15.87 -21.25
N LYS A 567 -5.62 17.07 -20.64
CA LYS A 567 -4.96 17.24 -19.34
C LYS A 567 -5.73 16.46 -18.28
N GLN A 568 -5.05 15.50 -17.64
CA GLN A 568 -5.65 14.71 -16.59
C GLN A 568 -5.74 15.53 -15.30
N MET A 569 -6.89 15.42 -14.63
CA MET A 569 -7.14 16.03 -13.33
C MET A 569 -6.22 15.41 -12.26
N ASP A 570 -5.65 16.27 -11.40
CA ASP A 570 -4.86 15.81 -10.26
C ASP A 570 -5.71 14.90 -9.37
N SER A 571 -5.16 13.75 -8.93
CA SER A 571 -5.88 12.81 -8.08
C SER A 571 -5.20 12.60 -6.73
N TYR A 572 -6.02 12.56 -5.68
CA TYR A 572 -5.59 12.41 -4.28
C TYR A 572 -6.47 11.38 -3.57
N THR A 573 -5.97 10.77 -2.51
CA THR A 573 -6.72 9.84 -1.66
C THR A 573 -7.03 10.44 -0.30
N LEU A 574 -7.97 9.85 0.45
CA LEU A 574 -8.20 10.26 1.84
C LEU A 574 -7.02 9.91 2.76
N GLU A 575 -6.18 8.92 2.39
CA GLU A 575 -4.96 8.55 3.11
C GLU A 575 -3.80 9.53 2.87
N ASP A 576 -3.78 10.24 1.73
CA ASP A 576 -2.62 11.03 1.31
C ASP A 576 -2.28 12.19 2.27
N GLU A 577 -3.16 12.54 3.22
CA GLU A 577 -3.05 13.66 4.16
C GLU A 577 -2.60 14.98 3.47
N ALA A 578 -2.94 15.14 2.19
CA ALA A 578 -2.63 16.35 1.44
C ALA A 578 -3.50 17.52 1.94
N GLU A 579 -2.94 18.72 1.96
CA GLU A 579 -3.69 19.93 2.26
C GLU A 579 -4.50 20.34 1.03
N LEU A 580 -5.78 19.97 1.00
CA LEU A 580 -6.67 20.20 -0.15
C LEU A 580 -7.53 21.46 0.00
N THR A 581 -7.29 22.27 1.04
CA THR A 581 -7.97 23.55 1.23
C THR A 581 -7.61 24.52 0.09
N GLY A 582 -8.64 25.10 -0.55
CA GLY A 582 -8.49 26.00 -1.70
C GLY A 582 -8.52 25.31 -3.07
N ARG A 583 -8.32 23.98 -3.13
CA ARG A 583 -8.45 23.22 -4.39
C ARG A 583 -9.91 23.01 -4.77
N LEU A 584 -10.18 22.94 -6.08
CA LEU A 584 -11.52 22.63 -6.61
C LEU A 584 -11.64 21.14 -6.91
N ILE A 585 -12.67 20.47 -6.36
CA ILE A 585 -12.96 19.07 -6.67
C ILE A 585 -13.89 18.96 -7.88
N ALA A 586 -13.60 18.03 -8.79
CA ALA A 586 -14.40 17.74 -9.98
C ALA A 586 -15.31 16.52 -9.79
N LYS A 587 -14.74 15.47 -9.21
CA LYS A 587 -15.38 14.17 -9.01
C LYS A 587 -14.65 13.40 -7.92
N PHE A 588 -15.29 12.40 -7.37
CA PHE A 588 -14.64 11.43 -6.49
C PHE A 588 -14.97 10.01 -6.93
N THR A 589 -14.12 9.06 -6.58
CA THR A 589 -14.37 7.64 -6.76
C THR A 589 -14.34 6.97 -5.39
N PHE A 590 -15.37 6.20 -5.08
CA PHE A 590 -15.40 5.34 -3.90
C PHE A 590 -15.90 3.96 -4.30
N LYS A 591 -15.15 2.90 -3.96
CA LYS A 591 -15.44 1.50 -4.33
C LYS A 591 -15.78 1.31 -5.82
N ASN A 592 -14.90 1.81 -6.69
CA ASN A 592 -15.04 1.76 -8.16
C ASN A 592 -16.26 2.52 -8.74
N THR A 593 -17.04 3.23 -7.92
CA THR A 593 -18.12 4.09 -8.40
C THR A 593 -17.61 5.52 -8.49
N GLU A 594 -17.56 6.05 -9.71
CA GLU A 594 -17.19 7.45 -9.96
C GLU A 594 -18.43 8.34 -9.88
N GLN A 595 -18.35 9.43 -9.12
CA GLN A 595 -19.44 10.38 -8.98
C GLN A 595 -18.94 11.82 -9.20
N PRO A 596 -19.53 12.58 -10.13
CA PRO A 596 -19.23 13.99 -10.28
C PRO A 596 -19.77 14.78 -9.09
N VAL A 597 -19.02 15.82 -8.72
CA VAL A 597 -19.40 16.76 -7.64
C VAL A 597 -18.98 18.17 -8.02
N THR A 598 -19.74 19.13 -7.52
CA THR A 598 -19.50 20.56 -7.73
C THR A 598 -18.72 21.20 -6.59
N SER A 599 -18.68 20.56 -5.42
CA SER A 599 -18.00 21.09 -4.23
C SER A 599 -17.56 20.00 -3.24
N TRP A 600 -16.63 20.35 -2.36
CA TRP A 600 -16.22 19.49 -1.23
C TRP A 600 -17.36 19.18 -0.26
N VAL A 601 -18.35 20.07 -0.14
CA VAL A 601 -19.54 19.85 0.70
C VAL A 601 -20.41 18.75 0.10
N GLU A 602 -20.65 18.79 -1.22
CA GLU A 602 -21.43 17.77 -1.92
C GLU A 602 -20.75 16.40 -1.85
N MET A 603 -19.43 16.34 -2.07
CA MET A 603 -18.66 15.11 -1.90
C MET A 603 -18.80 14.55 -0.49
N PHE A 604 -18.57 15.38 0.53
CA PHE A 604 -18.65 14.97 1.93
C PHE A 604 -20.03 14.39 2.28
N GLN A 605 -21.10 15.02 1.81
CA GLN A 605 -22.47 14.51 2.00
C GLN A 605 -22.66 13.14 1.32
N LYS A 606 -22.31 13.02 0.04
CA LYS A 606 -22.52 11.77 -0.72
C LYS A 606 -21.73 10.60 -0.12
N VAL A 607 -20.47 10.82 0.28
CA VAL A 607 -19.66 9.77 0.92
C VAL A 607 -20.30 9.31 2.23
N ILE A 608 -20.77 10.25 3.08
CA ILE A 608 -21.43 9.88 4.33
C ILE A 608 -22.76 9.16 4.07
N GLN A 609 -23.52 9.55 3.06
CA GLN A 609 -24.74 8.84 2.66
C GLN A 609 -24.44 7.39 2.24
N ILE A 610 -23.37 7.17 1.48
CA ILE A 610 -22.94 5.81 1.11
C ILE A 610 -22.59 4.98 2.35
N LEU A 611 -21.85 5.56 3.31
CA LEU A 611 -21.53 4.89 4.57
C LEU A 611 -22.78 4.63 5.41
N TYR A 612 -23.72 5.58 5.46
CA TYR A 612 -24.98 5.45 6.19
C TYR A 612 -25.84 4.29 5.67
N VAL A 613 -25.94 4.15 4.34
CA VAL A 613 -26.66 3.04 3.70
C VAL A 613 -25.99 1.69 4.01
N LYS A 614 -24.66 1.65 4.12
CA LYS A 614 -23.92 0.42 4.47
C LYS A 614 -24.25 -0.08 5.86
N ASP A 615 -24.18 0.80 6.86
CA ASP A 615 -24.56 0.49 8.25
C ASP A 615 -25.07 1.75 8.93
N LYS A 616 -26.40 1.81 9.11
CA LYS A 616 -27.07 2.97 9.73
C LYS A 616 -26.71 3.12 11.21
N THR A 617 -26.31 2.05 11.89
CA THR A 617 -26.20 2.04 13.35
C THR A 617 -25.05 2.91 13.85
N ILE A 618 -23.95 3.00 13.10
CA ILE A 618 -22.75 3.74 13.51
C ILE A 618 -23.03 5.24 13.55
N ILE A 619 -23.48 5.83 12.43
CA ILE A 619 -23.80 7.28 12.37
C ILE A 619 -25.00 7.62 13.27
N THR A 620 -25.98 6.72 13.40
CA THR A 620 -27.12 6.95 14.33
C THR A 620 -26.63 7.03 15.78
N LYS A 621 -25.71 6.15 16.20
CA LYS A 621 -25.07 6.23 17.52
C LYS A 621 -24.27 7.51 17.69
N LEU A 622 -23.52 7.94 16.66
CA LEU A 622 -22.77 9.19 16.71
C LEU A 622 -23.68 10.41 16.84
N ALA A 623 -24.85 10.43 16.18
CA ALA A 623 -25.82 11.52 16.28
C ALA A 623 -26.55 11.58 17.64
N MET A 624 -26.49 10.51 18.44
CA MET A 624 -27.16 10.39 19.74
C MET A 624 -26.18 10.38 20.93
N SER A 625 -24.86 10.44 20.66
CA SER A 625 -23.80 10.35 21.67
C SER A 625 -23.08 11.69 21.81
N ASP A 626 -22.63 12.01 23.02
CA ASP A 626 -21.75 13.16 23.29
C ASP A 626 -20.29 12.74 23.58
N GLU A 627 -19.99 11.42 23.55
CA GLU A 627 -18.72 10.87 24.06
C GLU A 627 -17.60 10.77 23.01
N ASP A 628 -17.91 10.87 21.71
CA ASP A 628 -16.91 10.71 20.63
C ASP A 628 -16.52 12.05 20.00
N ASN A 629 -15.23 12.21 19.69
CA ASN A 629 -14.64 13.44 19.16
C ASN A 629 -15.19 13.86 17.78
N ILE A 630 -15.95 13.00 17.09
CA ILE A 630 -16.67 13.35 15.85
C ILE A 630 -18.19 13.44 16.00
N ALA A 631 -18.74 13.02 17.15
CA ALA A 631 -20.17 13.06 17.40
C ALA A 631 -20.78 14.48 17.25
N PRO A 632 -20.10 15.57 17.64
CA PRO A 632 -20.59 16.94 17.41
C PRO A 632 -20.80 17.32 15.93
N HIS A 633 -20.34 16.52 14.97
CA HIS A 633 -20.60 16.75 13.55
C HIS A 633 -21.96 16.20 13.08
N PHE A 634 -22.66 15.44 13.92
CA PHE A 634 -23.92 14.79 13.60
C PHE A 634 -25.01 15.23 14.59
N GLY A 635 -26.24 15.38 14.10
CA GLY A 635 -27.36 15.78 14.94
C GLY A 635 -28.69 15.28 14.41
N THR A 636 -29.67 15.17 15.30
CA THR A 636 -31.04 14.73 14.99
C THR A 636 -32.00 15.89 14.72
N SER A 637 -31.51 17.14 14.77
CA SER A 637 -32.28 18.35 14.49
C SER A 637 -31.53 19.26 13.50
N PRO A 638 -32.22 19.87 12.52
CA PRO A 638 -31.63 20.88 11.63
C PRO A 638 -31.09 22.11 12.37
N ASP A 639 -31.70 22.46 13.51
CA ASP A 639 -31.35 23.66 14.28
C ASP A 639 -30.05 23.52 15.09
N ALA A 640 -29.47 22.31 15.13
CA ALA A 640 -28.22 22.05 15.84
C ALA A 640 -27.02 22.75 15.19
N PHE A 641 -27.11 23.16 13.92
CA PHE A 641 -25.98 23.65 13.13
C PHE A 641 -26.30 24.93 12.36
N THR A 642 -25.29 25.80 12.16
CA THR A 642 -25.43 27.01 11.33
C THR A 642 -25.71 26.70 9.85
N LYS A 643 -25.12 25.63 9.32
CA LYS A 643 -25.48 25.01 8.03
C LYS A 643 -25.27 23.50 8.13
N CYS A 644 -26.28 22.74 7.74
CA CYS A 644 -26.24 21.28 7.70
C CYS A 644 -26.91 20.75 6.43
N LEU A 645 -26.68 19.47 6.16
CA LEU A 645 -27.38 18.71 5.13
C LEU A 645 -27.91 17.42 5.72
N GLU A 646 -29.05 16.96 5.24
CA GLU A 646 -29.64 15.69 5.67
C GLU A 646 -28.93 14.51 4.99
N ILE A 647 -28.60 13.49 5.78
CA ILE A 647 -28.02 12.22 5.31
C ILE A 647 -29.12 11.20 5.09
N GLY A 648 -30.09 11.12 6.01
CA GLY A 648 -31.24 10.21 5.98
C GLY A 648 -31.86 10.03 7.36
N ASP A 649 -33.13 9.62 7.41
CA ASP A 649 -33.89 9.33 8.63
C ASP A 649 -33.88 10.48 9.67
N GLY A 650 -33.87 11.75 9.21
CA GLY A 650 -33.83 12.94 10.08
C GLY A 650 -32.46 13.26 10.69
N ILE A 651 -31.41 12.51 10.32
CA ILE A 651 -30.03 12.78 10.75
C ILE A 651 -29.36 13.78 9.82
N HIS A 652 -28.79 14.82 10.43
CA HIS A 652 -28.13 15.93 9.78
C HIS A 652 -26.63 15.93 10.08
N VAL A 653 -25.83 16.37 9.11
CA VAL A 653 -24.38 16.56 9.27
C VAL A 653 -24.00 18.02 9.14
N TRP A 654 -23.08 18.46 10.00
CA TRP A 654 -22.53 19.79 9.99
C TRP A 654 -21.60 20.01 8.80
N THR A 655 -21.95 20.94 7.90
CA THR A 655 -21.21 21.19 6.65
C THR A 655 -20.38 22.48 6.66
N ASN A 656 -20.59 23.37 7.64
CA ASN A 656 -19.87 24.64 7.77
C ASN A 656 -18.49 24.48 8.43
N THR A 657 -17.64 23.68 7.81
CA THR A 657 -16.29 23.32 8.27
C THR A 657 -15.26 23.50 7.15
N SER A 658 -13.97 23.57 7.45
CA SER A 658 -12.93 23.61 6.40
C SER A 658 -12.89 22.29 5.60
N THR A 659 -12.26 22.29 4.42
CA THR A 659 -12.01 21.06 3.65
C THR A 659 -11.24 20.05 4.50
N GLN A 660 -10.20 20.50 5.21
CA GLN A 660 -9.39 19.63 6.06
C GLN A 660 -10.19 19.01 7.22
N SER A 661 -11.10 19.76 7.86
CA SER A 661 -11.98 19.21 8.89
C SER A 661 -12.91 18.13 8.33
N LYS A 662 -13.45 18.30 7.11
CA LYS A 662 -14.28 17.26 6.45
C LYS A 662 -13.48 15.98 6.22
N LEU A 663 -12.26 16.10 5.69
CA LEU A 663 -11.38 14.95 5.45
C LEU A 663 -11.00 14.25 6.77
N SER A 664 -10.76 15.00 7.85
CA SER A 664 -10.50 14.43 9.18
C SER A 664 -11.67 13.61 9.72
N VAL A 665 -12.90 14.11 9.56
CA VAL A 665 -14.12 13.38 9.95
C VAL A 665 -14.29 12.11 9.12
N LEU A 666 -14.10 12.18 7.79
CA LEU A 666 -14.15 11.00 6.92
C LEU A 666 -13.12 9.95 7.34
N ASN A 667 -11.88 10.35 7.64
CA ASN A 667 -10.83 9.42 8.05
C ASN A 667 -11.20 8.64 9.32
N ARG A 668 -11.90 9.28 10.26
CA ARG A 668 -12.38 8.62 11.49
C ARG A 668 -13.60 7.73 11.23
N LEU A 669 -14.53 8.16 10.38
CA LEU A 669 -15.66 7.33 9.96
C LEU A 669 -15.18 6.06 9.26
N PHE A 670 -14.21 6.16 8.35
CA PHE A 670 -13.66 5.00 7.65
C PHE A 670 -13.12 3.95 8.63
N LYS A 671 -12.44 4.39 9.70
CA LYS A 671 -12.01 3.48 10.78
C LYS A 671 -13.17 2.81 11.51
N LEU A 672 -14.25 3.54 11.80
CA LEU A 672 -15.45 2.97 12.45
C LEU A 672 -16.18 1.96 11.55
N TYR A 673 -16.16 2.18 10.24
CA TYR A 673 -16.81 1.33 9.24
C TYR A 673 -15.94 0.18 8.71
N ASP A 674 -14.71 0.01 9.23
CA ASP A 674 -13.68 -0.92 8.73
C ASP A 674 -13.44 -0.76 7.22
N GLU A 675 -13.40 0.50 6.75
CA GLU A 675 -13.10 0.89 5.37
C GLU A 675 -11.68 1.42 5.24
N ASP A 676 -11.04 1.18 4.10
CA ASP A 676 -9.71 1.69 3.81
C ASP A 676 -9.80 3.15 3.31
N PRO A 677 -9.20 4.15 3.99
CA PRO A 677 -9.14 5.53 3.48
C PRO A 677 -8.57 5.63 2.06
N ALA A 678 -7.73 4.67 1.65
CA ALA A 678 -7.22 4.61 0.29
C ALA A 678 -8.34 4.36 -0.75
N ASP A 679 -9.52 3.87 -0.39
CA ASP A 679 -10.60 3.60 -1.36
C ASP A 679 -11.33 4.86 -1.84
N LEU A 680 -11.17 5.99 -1.13
CA LEU A 680 -11.76 7.27 -1.52
C LEU A 680 -10.73 8.11 -2.29
N VAL A 681 -10.98 8.28 -3.59
CA VAL A 681 -10.13 9.09 -4.51
C VAL A 681 -10.86 10.39 -4.84
N PHE A 682 -10.18 11.52 -4.76
CA PHE A 682 -10.62 12.83 -5.23
C PHE A 682 -9.91 13.19 -6.52
N PHE A 683 -10.63 13.78 -7.48
CA PHE A 683 -10.06 14.34 -8.70
C PHE A 683 -10.28 15.85 -8.68
N LEU A 684 -9.21 16.62 -8.83
CA LEU A 684 -9.20 18.07 -8.69
C LEU A 684 -9.10 18.76 -10.05
N ARG A 685 -9.77 19.91 -10.16
CA ARG A 685 -9.64 20.82 -11.31
C ARG A 685 -8.45 21.72 -11.09
N ASP A 686 -7.73 22.03 -12.16
CA ASP A 686 -6.77 23.12 -12.13
C ASP A 686 -7.52 24.46 -11.96
N GLU A 687 -6.99 25.36 -11.14
CA GLU A 687 -7.54 26.74 -10.99
C GLU A 687 -7.57 27.50 -12.33
N ASN A 688 -6.78 27.03 -13.31
CA ASN A 688 -6.62 27.59 -14.66
C ASN A 688 -7.34 26.80 -15.76
N GLU A 689 -7.98 25.66 -15.44
CA GLU A 689 -8.84 25.00 -16.42
C GLU A 689 -10.10 25.83 -16.62
N LEU A 690 -10.13 26.47 -17.79
CA LEU A 690 -11.26 27.18 -18.34
C LEU A 690 -12.54 26.39 -18.06
N ASN A 691 -13.48 26.97 -17.31
CA ASN A 691 -14.87 26.64 -17.58
C ASN A 691 -15.08 26.98 -19.06
N VAL A 692 -15.27 25.95 -19.88
CA VAL A 692 -15.51 26.07 -21.33
C VAL A 692 -16.73 26.98 -21.61
N ASP A 693 -17.57 27.24 -20.59
CA ASP A 693 -18.71 28.16 -20.62
C ASP A 693 -18.37 29.66 -20.45
N GLU A 694 -17.11 30.08 -20.20
CA GLU A 694 -16.77 31.50 -19.97
C GLU A 694 -16.12 32.24 -21.16
N GLN A 695 -15.96 31.61 -22.34
CA GLN A 695 -15.60 32.36 -23.54
C GLN A 695 -16.78 33.22 -24.01
N GLY A 696 -16.75 34.50 -23.66
CA GLY A 696 -17.76 35.50 -24.02
C GLY A 696 -18.51 36.12 -22.83
N SER A 697 -18.26 35.66 -21.59
CA SER A 697 -18.93 36.22 -20.40
C SER A 697 -18.31 37.56 -19.97
N ARG A 698 -19.14 38.46 -19.41
CA ARG A 698 -18.70 39.73 -18.81
C ARG A 698 -17.59 39.56 -17.76
N HIS A 699 -17.53 38.41 -17.09
CA HIS A 699 -16.54 38.10 -16.06
C HIS A 699 -15.19 37.68 -16.68
N GLY A 700 -15.22 36.95 -17.80
CA GLY A 700 -14.02 36.61 -18.57
C GLY A 700 -13.33 37.84 -19.14
N LEU A 701 -14.10 38.79 -19.70
CA LEU A 701 -13.58 40.05 -20.24
C LEU A 701 -12.89 40.91 -19.16
N ARG A 702 -13.53 41.07 -17.99
CA ARG A 702 -12.96 41.81 -16.84
C ARG A 702 -11.69 41.17 -16.32
N ARG A 703 -11.65 39.84 -16.25
CA ARG A 703 -10.46 39.12 -15.80
C ARG A 703 -9.28 39.33 -16.77
N LYS A 704 -9.53 39.33 -18.09
CA LYS A 704 -8.50 39.66 -19.08
C LYS A 704 -7.95 41.08 -18.91
N TYR A 705 -8.83 42.07 -18.75
CA TYR A 705 -8.42 43.44 -18.50
C TYR A 705 -7.56 43.56 -17.22
N TRP A 706 -7.98 42.93 -16.11
CA TRP A 706 -7.21 42.99 -14.87
C TRP A 706 -5.87 42.27 -14.96
N THR A 707 -5.80 41.14 -15.69
CA THR A 707 -4.52 40.48 -16.00
C THR A 707 -3.58 41.41 -16.76
N TYR A 708 -4.11 42.23 -17.67
CA TYR A 708 -3.34 43.23 -18.42
C TYR A 708 -2.93 44.45 -17.57
N ALA A 709 -3.85 45.01 -16.78
CA ALA A 709 -3.65 46.28 -16.08
C ALA A 709 -2.87 46.15 -14.75
N LEU A 710 -3.01 45.02 -14.03
CA LEU A 710 -2.41 44.85 -12.71
C LEU A 710 -0.88 44.97 -12.68
N PRO A 711 -0.10 44.43 -13.64
CA PRO A 711 1.34 44.62 -13.67
C PRO A 711 1.74 46.10 -13.69
N ILE A 712 1.07 46.91 -14.53
CA ILE A 712 1.33 48.35 -14.68
C ILE A 712 1.00 49.10 -13.37
N ILE A 713 -0.13 48.75 -12.74
CA ILE A 713 -0.54 49.34 -11.46
C ILE A 713 0.47 48.98 -10.35
N LYS A 714 0.90 47.71 -10.26
CA LYS A 714 1.85 47.26 -9.23
C LYS A 714 3.22 47.91 -9.40
N GLU A 715 3.73 47.98 -10.63
CA GLU A 715 5.00 48.63 -10.95
C GLU A 715 5.03 50.09 -10.49
N THR A 716 3.93 50.82 -10.68
CA THR A 716 3.81 52.24 -10.31
C THR A 716 3.82 52.48 -8.79
N HIS A 717 3.36 51.51 -7.99
CA HIS A 717 3.37 51.61 -6.53
C HIS A 717 4.62 51.04 -5.87
N GLY A 718 5.42 50.24 -6.59
CA GLY A 718 6.61 49.57 -6.07
C GLY A 718 6.31 48.38 -5.14
N GLU A 719 7.36 47.73 -4.66
CA GLU A 719 7.23 46.60 -3.72
C GLU A 719 6.58 47.04 -2.40
N GLY A 720 5.61 46.25 -1.93
CA GLY A 720 4.84 46.56 -0.72
C GLY A 720 3.74 47.62 -0.89
N GLY A 721 3.48 48.08 -2.13
CA GLY A 721 2.40 49.02 -2.41
C GLY A 721 0.98 48.46 -2.22
N PRO A 722 -0.07 49.28 -2.29
CA PRO A 722 -1.45 48.89 -1.95
C PRO A 722 -2.02 47.71 -2.74
N PHE A 723 -1.53 47.50 -3.96
CA PHE A 723 -1.98 46.45 -4.86
C PHE A 723 -1.05 45.23 -4.93
N SER A 724 0.01 45.18 -4.10
CA SER A 724 1.02 44.11 -4.11
C SER A 724 0.41 42.70 -4.06
N ASN A 725 -0.52 42.48 -3.13
CA ASN A 725 -1.21 41.20 -2.90
C ASN A 725 -2.51 41.02 -3.71
N VAL A 726 -2.78 41.88 -4.70
CA VAL A 726 -4.03 41.85 -5.49
C VAL A 726 -3.84 41.01 -6.76
N GLY A 727 -4.75 40.06 -7.00
CA GLY A 727 -4.81 39.24 -8.23
C GLY A 727 -5.93 39.66 -9.18
N PRO A 728 -5.95 39.16 -10.44
CA PRO A 728 -7.00 39.49 -11.40
C PRO A 728 -8.40 39.07 -10.92
N ALA A 729 -9.32 40.04 -10.86
CA ALA A 729 -10.67 39.85 -10.33
C ALA A 729 -11.72 39.55 -11.42
N ARG A 730 -12.87 38.99 -11.01
CA ARG A 730 -14.05 38.80 -11.88
C ARG A 730 -14.98 40.03 -11.90
N ASP A 731 -14.83 40.92 -10.94
CA ASP A 731 -15.60 42.15 -10.79
C ASP A 731 -15.05 43.26 -11.70
N ASN A 732 -15.85 44.30 -11.92
CA ASN A 732 -15.39 45.50 -12.62
C ASN A 732 -14.51 46.39 -11.74
N TRP A 733 -14.07 45.93 -10.56
CA TRP A 733 -13.18 46.69 -9.69
C TRP A 733 -12.12 45.81 -9.05
N ILE A 734 -11.01 46.44 -8.65
CA ILE A 734 -9.97 45.88 -7.78
C ILE A 734 -9.68 46.85 -6.64
N ASN A 735 -9.35 46.33 -5.46
CA ASN A 735 -9.12 47.13 -4.26
C ASN A 735 -7.66 47.01 -3.80
N GLY A 736 -7.03 48.14 -3.50
CA GLY A 736 -5.70 48.24 -2.92
C GLY A 736 -5.77 48.69 -1.46
N PHE A 737 -5.09 47.97 -0.57
CA PHE A 737 -5.10 48.23 0.87
C PHE A 737 -3.91 49.10 1.29
N PHE A 738 -4.16 50.19 2.03
CA PHE A 738 -3.11 51.12 2.46
C PHE A 738 -2.94 51.22 3.98
N GLY A 739 -3.35 50.19 4.74
CA GLY A 739 -3.07 50.11 6.18
C GLY A 739 -4.20 50.54 7.12
N VAL A 740 -5.35 51.01 6.61
CA VAL A 740 -6.51 51.38 7.44
C VAL A 740 -7.68 50.44 7.18
N SER A 741 -8.08 49.66 8.19
CA SER A 741 -9.19 48.72 8.05
C SER A 741 -10.49 49.42 7.62
N GLY A 742 -11.12 48.87 6.58
CA GLY A 742 -12.36 49.37 5.99
C GLY A 742 -12.20 50.51 5.00
N PHE A 743 -11.00 51.08 4.81
CA PHE A 743 -10.71 52.11 3.80
C PHE A 743 -9.70 51.57 2.78
N TYR A 744 -9.93 51.86 1.50
CA TYR A 744 -9.12 51.29 0.42
C TYR A 744 -9.14 52.15 -0.85
N LEU A 745 -8.11 51.99 -1.68
CA LEU A 745 -8.10 52.48 -3.05
C LEU A 745 -8.87 51.50 -3.92
N CYS A 746 -9.67 52.00 -4.85
CA CYS A 746 -10.49 51.19 -5.74
C CYS A 746 -10.29 51.64 -7.18
N CYS A 747 -9.85 50.74 -8.05
CA CYS A 747 -9.81 50.98 -9.49
C CYS A 747 -11.00 50.26 -10.13
N VAL A 748 -11.79 50.97 -10.93
CA VAL A 748 -13.03 50.48 -11.56
C VAL A 748 -12.91 50.59 -13.08
N ALA A 749 -13.25 49.52 -13.80
CA ALA A 749 -13.26 49.44 -15.26
C ALA A 749 -14.67 49.07 -15.76
N ASN A 750 -15.40 50.06 -16.31
CA ASN A 750 -16.74 49.86 -16.87
C ASN A 750 -16.69 49.83 -18.41
N TYR A 751 -17.86 49.66 -19.03
CA TYR A 751 -18.05 49.69 -20.49
C TYR A 751 -18.07 51.11 -21.07
N ASP A 752 -18.18 52.14 -20.22
CA ASP A 752 -18.35 53.54 -20.60
C ASP A 752 -17.32 54.49 -19.95
N ALA A 753 -16.63 54.03 -18.91
CA ALA A 753 -15.63 54.81 -18.18
C ALA A 753 -14.68 53.96 -17.34
N ALA A 754 -13.51 54.52 -17.01
CA ALA A 754 -12.61 54.04 -15.97
C ALA A 754 -12.63 55.01 -14.77
N ARG A 755 -12.64 54.49 -13.53
CA ARG A 755 -12.57 55.33 -12.32
C ARG A 755 -11.47 54.87 -11.39
N THR A 756 -10.92 55.82 -10.66
CA THR A 756 -10.09 55.55 -9.48
C THR A 756 -10.69 56.29 -8.30
N GLU A 757 -10.86 55.58 -7.19
CA GLU A 757 -11.65 56.02 -6.04
C GLU A 757 -10.89 55.74 -4.72
N VAL A 758 -11.00 56.64 -3.75
CA VAL A 758 -10.76 56.33 -2.32
C VAL A 758 -12.10 56.04 -1.68
N VAL A 759 -12.26 54.87 -1.08
CA VAL A 759 -13.53 54.41 -0.52
C VAL A 759 -13.45 54.29 1.00
N PHE A 760 -14.44 54.87 1.67
CA PHE A 760 -14.68 54.75 3.11
C PHE A 760 -15.81 53.73 3.34
N GLY A 761 -15.46 52.49 3.66
CA GLY A 761 -16.37 51.34 3.60
C GLY A 761 -16.46 50.48 4.87
N ARG A 762 -16.26 51.05 6.06
CA ARG A 762 -16.43 50.33 7.35
C ARG A 762 -17.87 49.85 7.56
N GLY A 763 -18.04 48.92 8.51
CA GLY A 763 -19.34 48.41 8.92
C GLY A 763 -20.30 49.49 9.43
N ASP A 764 -19.77 50.54 10.07
CA ASP A 764 -20.55 51.67 10.60
C ASP A 764 -20.63 52.84 9.60
N LYS A 765 -21.87 53.22 9.25
CA LYS A 765 -22.17 54.35 8.34
C LYS A 765 -21.73 55.69 8.92
N ALA A 766 -21.90 55.90 10.23
CA ALA A 766 -21.55 57.17 10.89
C ALA A 766 -20.03 57.39 10.88
N GLU A 767 -19.24 56.33 11.08
CA GLU A 767 -17.77 56.39 10.98
C GLU A 767 -17.31 56.76 9.57
N ASN A 768 -17.90 56.15 8.53
CA ASN A 768 -17.56 56.47 7.14
C ASN A 768 -17.87 57.93 6.79
N LYS A 769 -19.00 58.47 7.29
CA LYS A 769 -19.35 59.88 7.06
C LYS A 769 -18.43 60.82 7.81
N LYS A 770 -18.12 60.51 9.08
CA LYS A 770 -17.18 61.29 9.88
C LYS A 770 -15.78 61.35 9.26
N ALA A 771 -15.26 60.23 8.77
CA ALA A 771 -13.97 60.18 8.09
C ALA A 771 -13.97 60.97 6.77
N PHE A 772 -15.06 60.87 6.00
CA PHE A 772 -15.24 61.65 4.78
C PHE A 772 -15.35 63.16 5.06
N ASP A 773 -16.15 63.56 6.05
CA ASP A 773 -16.34 64.96 6.44
C ASP A 773 -15.03 65.58 6.94
N ALA A 774 -14.22 64.81 7.67
CA ALA A 774 -12.87 65.21 8.06
C ALA A 774 -11.97 65.45 6.83
N LEU A 775 -11.95 64.54 5.86
CA LEU A 775 -11.18 64.72 4.62
C LEU A 775 -11.69 65.92 3.80
N MET A 776 -13.01 66.15 3.78
CA MET A 776 -13.66 67.24 3.04
C MET A 776 -13.18 68.62 3.51
N THR A 777 -12.78 68.78 4.77
CA THR A 777 -12.20 70.04 5.27
C THR A 777 -10.90 70.43 4.55
N HIS A 778 -10.19 69.44 3.99
CA HIS A 778 -8.96 69.60 3.20
C HIS A 778 -9.20 69.61 1.68
N LYS A 779 -10.45 69.71 1.22
CA LYS A 779 -10.80 69.62 -0.21
C LYS A 779 -9.97 70.56 -1.08
N VAL A 780 -9.85 71.83 -0.70
CA VAL A 780 -9.13 72.85 -1.49
C VAL A 780 -7.63 72.51 -1.57
N GLU A 781 -7.03 72.06 -0.46
CA GLU A 781 -5.62 71.65 -0.42
C GLU A 781 -5.36 70.42 -1.31
N ILE A 782 -6.25 69.44 -1.26
CA ILE A 782 -6.15 68.19 -2.04
C ILE A 782 -6.32 68.44 -3.54
N GLU A 783 -7.35 69.21 -3.94
CA GLU A 783 -7.60 69.51 -5.36
C GLU A 783 -6.50 70.39 -5.96
N THR A 784 -5.93 71.31 -5.18
CA THR A 784 -4.77 72.12 -5.60
C THR A 784 -3.52 71.25 -5.76
N ALA A 785 -3.25 70.32 -4.84
CA ALA A 785 -2.09 69.43 -4.93
C ALA A 785 -2.19 68.42 -6.08
N LEU A 786 -3.40 68.05 -6.49
CA LEU A 786 -3.66 67.13 -7.60
C LEU A 786 -3.85 67.83 -8.96
N ASP A 787 -3.86 69.16 -8.97
CA ASP A 787 -4.13 70.01 -10.13
C ASP A 787 -5.42 69.60 -10.87
N THR A 788 -6.46 69.26 -10.10
CA THR A 788 -7.74 68.81 -10.68
C THR A 788 -8.89 68.90 -9.68
N SER A 789 -10.12 68.99 -10.19
CA SER A 789 -11.33 68.86 -9.36
C SER A 789 -11.74 67.39 -9.25
N LEU A 790 -12.06 66.94 -8.03
CA LEU A 790 -12.48 65.57 -7.76
C LEU A 790 -13.99 65.48 -7.53
N TYR A 791 -14.54 64.27 -7.70
CA TYR A 791 -15.91 63.98 -7.30
C TYR A 791 -15.95 63.55 -5.84
N TRP A 792 -16.56 64.40 -5.00
CA TRP A 792 -16.74 64.17 -3.57
C TRP A 792 -18.15 63.65 -3.31
N ASN A 793 -18.30 62.34 -3.09
CA ASN A 793 -19.59 61.72 -2.84
C ASN A 793 -19.68 61.21 -1.40
N ARG A 794 -20.36 61.98 -0.55
CA ARG A 794 -20.63 61.58 0.83
C ARG A 794 -21.52 60.33 0.90
N GLY A 795 -22.44 60.15 -0.05
CA GLY A 795 -23.32 58.97 -0.13
C GLY A 795 -24.30 58.87 1.03
N ASP A 796 -25.08 59.93 1.29
CA ASP A 796 -25.96 60.01 2.48
C ASP A 796 -26.99 58.90 2.57
N ASP A 797 -27.41 58.35 1.44
CA ASP A 797 -28.38 57.25 1.37
C ASP A 797 -27.73 55.86 1.50
N ILE A 798 -26.40 55.76 1.38
CA ILE A 798 -25.66 54.49 1.38
C ILE A 798 -24.62 54.41 2.51
N LYS A 799 -24.14 53.21 2.80
CA LYS A 799 -23.18 52.98 3.90
C LYS A 799 -21.83 53.64 3.64
N SER A 800 -21.32 53.57 2.41
CA SER A 800 -19.98 54.03 2.05
C SER A 800 -19.96 55.49 1.61
N SER A 801 -18.79 56.12 1.75
CA SER A 801 -18.48 57.42 1.16
C SER A 801 -17.30 57.25 0.22
N LYS A 802 -17.15 58.12 -0.79
CA LYS A 802 -16.03 58.01 -1.72
C LYS A 802 -15.62 59.33 -2.37
N VAL A 803 -14.34 59.43 -2.67
CA VAL A 803 -13.76 60.49 -3.49
C VAL A 803 -13.18 59.85 -4.73
N TYR A 804 -13.53 60.33 -5.92
CA TYR A 804 -13.08 59.68 -7.15
C TYR A 804 -12.81 60.64 -8.30
N ILE A 805 -12.08 60.13 -9.29
CA ILE A 805 -11.91 60.74 -10.61
C ILE A 805 -12.29 59.72 -11.69
N GLN A 806 -12.76 60.22 -12.84
CA GLN A 806 -13.28 59.41 -13.92
C GLN A 806 -12.67 59.81 -15.26
N LEU A 807 -12.17 58.81 -15.99
CA LEU A 807 -11.86 58.90 -17.42
C LEU A 807 -13.08 58.40 -18.19
N SER A 808 -13.69 59.28 -18.99
CA SER A 808 -14.88 58.96 -19.80
C SER A 808 -14.48 58.59 -21.24
N ASN A 809 -15.39 57.97 -21.99
CA ASN A 809 -15.19 57.53 -23.38
C ASN A 809 -14.13 56.42 -23.55
N VAL A 810 -14.05 55.52 -22.57
CA VAL A 810 -13.20 54.32 -22.63
C VAL A 810 -14.01 53.10 -22.20
N SER A 811 -13.79 51.95 -22.82
CA SER A 811 -14.52 50.73 -22.52
C SER A 811 -13.60 49.55 -22.21
N VAL A 812 -13.93 48.79 -21.16
CA VAL A 812 -13.27 47.50 -20.87
C VAL A 812 -13.45 46.47 -21.99
N GLU A 813 -14.42 46.67 -22.89
CA GLU A 813 -14.65 45.81 -24.07
C GLU A 813 -13.71 46.12 -25.23
N ASN A 814 -13.17 47.34 -25.30
CA ASN A 814 -12.28 47.76 -26.36
C ASN A 814 -10.82 47.57 -25.93
N GLU A 815 -10.14 46.53 -26.42
CA GLU A 815 -8.74 46.26 -26.07
C GLU A 815 -7.78 47.42 -26.40
N VAL A 816 -8.14 48.27 -27.38
CA VAL A 816 -7.38 49.49 -27.72
C VAL A 816 -7.37 50.54 -26.60
N ASP A 817 -8.41 50.56 -25.75
CA ASP A 817 -8.54 51.50 -24.63
C ASP A 817 -7.75 51.02 -23.40
N TRP A 818 -7.37 49.73 -23.36
CA TRP A 818 -6.82 49.10 -22.15
C TRP A 818 -5.53 49.75 -21.66
N LEU A 819 -4.62 50.13 -22.56
CA LEU A 819 -3.38 50.80 -22.17
C LEU A 819 -3.66 52.16 -21.52
N GLN A 820 -4.61 52.92 -22.06
CA GLN A 820 -4.99 54.22 -21.51
C GLN A 820 -5.68 54.05 -20.15
N MET A 821 -6.60 53.09 -20.02
CA MET A 821 -7.28 52.78 -18.76
C MET A 821 -6.31 52.29 -17.68
N ALA A 822 -5.37 51.41 -18.03
CA ALA A 822 -4.39 50.87 -17.10
C ALA A 822 -3.43 51.94 -16.59
N ARG A 823 -2.93 52.82 -17.48
CA ARG A 823 -2.12 53.98 -17.09
C ARG A 823 -2.90 54.95 -16.21
N PHE A 824 -4.15 55.23 -16.57
CA PHE A 824 -5.04 56.05 -15.74
C PHE A 824 -5.21 55.47 -14.33
N HIS A 825 -5.48 54.16 -14.21
CA HIS A 825 -5.61 53.50 -12.91
C HIS A 825 -4.30 53.54 -12.12
N ALA A 826 -3.16 53.31 -12.76
CA ALA A 826 -1.85 53.34 -12.13
C ALA A 826 -1.52 54.74 -11.60
N ASP A 827 -1.60 55.76 -12.46
CA ASP A 827 -1.27 57.16 -12.14
C ASP A 827 -2.17 57.72 -11.04
N TRP A 828 -3.49 57.57 -11.19
CA TRP A 828 -4.43 58.17 -10.22
C TRP A 828 -4.47 57.42 -8.90
N SER A 829 -4.28 56.10 -8.91
CA SER A 829 -4.22 55.37 -7.64
C SER A 829 -2.96 55.73 -6.87
N LYS A 830 -1.85 56.00 -7.57
CA LYS A 830 -0.60 56.50 -6.97
C LYS A 830 -0.76 57.93 -6.45
N LYS A 831 -1.34 58.84 -7.24
CA LYS A 831 -1.65 60.21 -6.79
C LYS A 831 -2.55 60.23 -5.56
N PHE A 832 -3.60 59.40 -5.51
CA PHE A 832 -4.48 59.30 -4.35
C PHE A 832 -3.75 58.71 -3.14
N TYR A 833 -2.88 57.72 -3.36
CA TYR A 833 -2.03 57.17 -2.31
C TYR A 833 -1.06 58.22 -1.73
N ASP A 834 -0.44 59.04 -2.58
CA ASP A 834 0.57 59.99 -2.13
C ASP A 834 -0.04 61.27 -1.53
N VAL A 835 -1.22 61.70 -2.00
CA VAL A 835 -1.83 62.98 -1.59
C VAL A 835 -2.99 62.80 -0.61
N ILE A 836 -3.89 61.84 -0.82
CA ILE A 836 -5.13 61.71 -0.02
C ILE A 836 -4.93 60.80 1.19
N VAL A 837 -4.28 59.65 1.02
CA VAL A 837 -4.08 58.66 2.10
C VAL A 837 -3.38 59.25 3.35
N PRO A 838 -2.40 60.16 3.26
CA PRO A 838 -1.80 60.80 4.44
C PRO A 838 -2.80 61.53 5.36
N TYR A 839 -3.84 62.14 4.80
CA TYR A 839 -4.92 62.77 5.58
C TYR A 839 -5.82 61.74 6.29
N ILE A 840 -5.87 60.51 5.78
CA ILE A 840 -6.69 59.42 6.31
C ILE A 840 -5.93 58.63 7.38
N THR A 841 -4.63 58.40 7.19
CA THR A 841 -3.77 57.64 8.11
C THR A 841 -3.22 58.49 9.27
N GLY A 842 -3.37 59.83 9.20
CA GLY A 842 -2.83 60.76 10.19
C GLY A 842 -1.33 61.04 10.04
N ALA A 843 -0.71 60.60 8.94
CA ALA A 843 0.71 60.78 8.67
C ALA A 843 0.97 62.11 7.95
N ARG A 844 0.92 63.25 8.65
CA ARG A 844 1.61 64.46 8.14
C ARG A 844 3.11 64.26 8.31
N ARG A 845 3.84 64.13 7.19
CA ARG A 845 5.26 64.51 7.16
C ARG A 845 5.30 66.02 7.43
N TYR A 846 5.90 66.40 8.56
CA TYR A 846 6.38 67.78 8.72
C TYR A 846 7.35 68.06 7.57
N HIS A 847 7.16 69.21 6.90
CA HIS A 847 8.15 69.76 5.98
C HIS A 847 9.48 69.99 6.68
#